data_AF-A0A2K9EGN5-F1
#
_entry.id   AF-A0A2K9EGN5-F1
#
_cell.length_a   1.000
_cell.length_b   1.000
_cell.length_c   1.000
_cell.angle_alpha   90.00
_cell.angle_beta   90.00
_cell.angle_gamma   90.00
#
_symmetry.space_group_name_H-M   'P 1'
#
loop_
_entity.id
_entity.type
_entity.pdbx_description
1 polymer ?
#
loop_
_entity_poly.entity_id
_entity_poly.type
_entity_poly.pdbx_seq_one_letter_code
_entity_poly.pdbx_strand_id
1 'polypeptide(L)'
;MEKTLILVVHGIGEQAPGETIDALTGGAVQELRLPGAIEGRTEMIAEPAEDSELLQLFPCTIRQTVIPASFNDTFDQDQDVLAAEVYWSDLSPAPKGPFSTAFDLLHSVLGLGYLALENVDHSDGKISPWSRRGVHAFIWIFYALLAPLNALLLVGSLSLLSDQFFFPVGQGAGKLPGALLLAMTGGLVFAGCLIWLRYKQRPRHSYMMRAFITGLGAMSALTMAAALLIWLGQDTPWIEALRLSACQSVETTACWTRDYQDVALIAWLSTLFTGLVWLVAMVILLALFMTTTLTDLGLRRTLLLFGIPIVLMVAVQVSANRTWPWLLLTALFVAVLGLALSPPARGMFRRSLDRITRFFGQRELIYQSICNAMLILWMLITAALWALFSGMVKQIGGSEADPSLLTMIYQDYSSLLTSALAYVMIAVGTLLAIGAVPVIIRGVRRKHLAQETPTGLDVWCGRLILNPVLNLLLFILILWMAFGGLFQAAVTAMTVFGEAYRDPFTGAVFLNGVNAQTGQQIWTADSAITRLSNFHTGITDLNRLALVAAGVLGLVIYRGWNFIANALGIARDISVYAARTHGAKPMDGNTSRYVQRQRILARFRLVHDHLARQMDYDRLIVVAHSQGTVIAAQSLAQNDLPDRPRVLLTMGSPLTHIYGQYFAKAFGLQPLPGRLVRWINIFRCDDFVGTRVRLDDGVIENLRVEANGHTGYWTDRNVWSALRKALAITPSDNRDSPDAPHVA
;
A
#
# COMPACT_ATOMS: atom_id res chain seq x y z
N MET A 1 23.67 8.74 45.67
CA MET A 1 22.51 8.11 45.02
C MET A 1 22.42 8.71 43.64
N GLU A 2 22.61 7.88 42.62
CA GLU A 2 22.53 8.28 41.22
C GLU A 2 21.08 8.24 40.76
N LYS A 3 20.62 9.27 40.06
CA LYS A 3 19.24 9.36 39.57
C LYS A 3 19.19 9.12 38.07
N THR A 4 18.47 8.09 37.66
CA THR A 4 18.34 7.69 36.26
C THR A 4 16.91 7.87 35.78
N LEU A 5 16.74 8.68 34.72
CA LEU A 5 15.45 8.82 34.04
C LEU A 5 15.42 7.89 32.82
N ILE A 6 14.35 7.08 32.70
CA ILE A 6 14.15 6.17 31.58
C ILE A 6 12.90 6.54 30.80
N LEU A 7 13.04 6.79 29.49
CA LEU A 7 11.91 6.96 28.58
C LEU A 7 11.74 5.71 27.74
N VAL A 8 10.55 5.11 27.81
CA VAL A 8 10.20 3.91 27.06
C VAL A 8 9.31 4.32 25.89
N VAL A 9 9.79 4.13 24.66
CA VAL A 9 9.06 4.50 23.44
C VAL A 9 8.65 3.24 22.70
N HIS A 10 7.37 2.92 22.77
CA HIS A 10 6.80 1.72 22.17
C HIS A 10 6.77 1.78 20.63
N GLY A 11 6.68 0.61 20.02
CA GLY A 11 6.55 0.42 18.58
C GLY A 11 5.11 0.50 18.08
N ILE A 12 4.93 0.18 16.80
CA ILE A 12 3.61 0.03 16.17
C ILE A 12 2.95 -1.24 16.70
N GLY A 13 1.66 -1.17 17.03
CA GLY A 13 0.87 -2.33 17.46
C GLY A 13 0.88 -2.60 18.97
N GLU A 14 1.63 -1.83 19.76
CA GLU A 14 1.55 -1.83 21.23
C GLU A 14 0.58 -0.73 21.66
N GLN A 15 -0.66 -1.09 21.97
CA GLN A 15 -1.79 -0.15 21.94
C GLN A 15 -2.37 0.20 23.30
N ALA A 16 -2.17 -0.64 24.31
CA ALA A 16 -2.66 -0.36 25.65
C ALA A 16 -1.64 0.49 26.41
N PRO A 17 -2.04 1.64 26.98
CA PRO A 17 -1.17 2.42 27.85
C PRO A 17 -0.65 1.57 29.02
N GLY A 18 0.65 1.62 29.27
CA GLY A 18 1.31 0.92 30.36
C GLY A 18 1.84 -0.47 30.00
N GLU A 19 1.35 -1.09 28.93
CA GLU A 19 1.70 -2.47 28.56
C GLU A 19 3.20 -2.61 28.30
N THR A 20 3.79 -1.66 27.57
CA THR A 20 5.20 -1.71 27.18
C THR A 20 6.13 -1.51 28.37
N ILE A 21 5.84 -0.54 29.23
CA ILE A 21 6.65 -0.31 30.44
C ILE A 21 6.48 -1.44 31.45
N ASP A 22 5.31 -2.08 31.53
CA ASP A 22 5.09 -3.25 32.37
C ASP A 22 5.86 -4.47 31.84
N ALA A 23 5.87 -4.68 30.52
CA ALA A 23 6.69 -5.72 29.90
C ALA A 23 8.19 -5.49 30.14
N LEU A 24 8.66 -4.23 29.99
CA LEU A 24 10.06 -3.87 30.26
C LEU A 24 10.43 -4.09 31.73
N THR A 25 9.63 -3.57 32.67
CA THR A 25 9.92 -3.68 34.10
C THR A 25 9.79 -5.12 34.61
N GLY A 26 8.78 -5.86 34.14
CA GLY A 26 8.64 -7.29 34.41
C GLY A 26 9.82 -8.10 33.89
N GLY A 27 10.26 -7.83 32.66
CA GLY A 27 11.47 -8.44 32.09
C GLY A 27 12.73 -8.11 32.88
N ALA A 28 12.90 -6.86 33.31
CA ALA A 28 14.04 -6.44 34.12
C ALA A 28 14.05 -7.13 35.49
N VAL A 29 12.92 -7.19 36.20
CA VAL A 29 12.82 -7.89 37.49
C VAL A 29 13.11 -9.38 37.32
N GLN A 30 12.51 -10.02 36.32
CA GLN A 30 12.68 -11.45 36.10
C GLN A 30 14.13 -11.80 35.72
N GLU A 31 14.69 -11.08 34.74
CA GLU A 31 15.96 -11.45 34.14
C GLU A 31 17.13 -10.84 34.92
N LEU A 32 17.09 -9.54 35.22
CA LEU A 32 18.17 -8.86 35.95
C LEU A 32 18.08 -9.06 37.47
N ARG A 33 17.00 -9.66 37.99
CA ARG A 33 16.74 -9.88 39.42
C ARG A 33 16.73 -8.60 40.25
N LEU A 34 16.23 -7.50 39.66
CA LEU A 34 16.20 -6.21 40.32
C LEU A 34 15.53 -6.30 41.71
N PRO A 35 16.18 -5.80 42.77
CA PRO A 35 15.64 -5.82 44.12
C PRO A 35 14.61 -4.70 44.31
N GLY A 36 13.73 -4.84 45.30
CA GLY A 36 12.79 -3.80 45.70
C GLY A 36 11.40 -3.91 45.06
N ALA A 37 10.44 -3.19 45.64
CA ALA A 37 9.10 -3.06 45.07
C ALA A 37 9.13 -2.06 43.91
N ILE A 38 8.43 -2.36 42.83
CA ILE A 38 8.18 -1.38 41.76
C ILE A 38 6.91 -0.62 42.12
N GLU A 39 7.05 0.67 42.37
CA GLU A 39 5.92 1.57 42.51
C GLU A 39 5.39 1.95 41.13
N GLY A 40 4.08 1.79 40.91
CA GLY A 40 3.44 2.08 39.64
C GLY A 40 2.32 3.11 39.79
N ARG A 41 2.31 4.11 38.90
CA ARG A 41 1.20 5.06 38.76
C ARG A 41 0.96 5.40 37.29
N THR A 42 -0.23 5.90 36.97
CA THR A 42 -0.54 6.46 35.66
C THR A 42 -1.07 7.86 35.85
N GLU A 43 -0.45 8.82 35.19
CA GLU A 43 -0.80 10.23 35.26
C GLU A 43 -1.30 10.70 33.89
N MET A 44 -2.25 11.63 33.87
CA MET A 44 -2.77 12.19 32.62
C MET A 44 -2.00 13.47 32.28
N ILE A 45 -1.27 13.48 31.17
CA ILE A 45 -0.53 14.65 30.69
C ILE A 45 -1.41 15.40 29.70
N ALA A 46 -1.45 16.72 29.83
CA ALA A 46 -2.15 17.59 28.90
C ALA A 46 -1.27 17.93 27.69
N GLU A 47 -1.85 17.82 26.51
CA GLU A 47 -1.34 18.37 25.27
C GLU A 47 -2.38 19.32 24.65
N PRO A 48 -1.96 20.30 23.83
CA PRO A 48 -2.91 21.09 23.05
C PRO A 48 -3.72 20.16 22.14
N ALA A 49 -5.05 20.21 22.22
CA ALA A 49 -5.87 19.51 21.25
C ALA A 49 -5.63 20.14 19.87
N GLU A 50 -5.60 19.29 18.84
CA GLU A 50 -5.39 19.77 17.47
C GLU A 50 -6.45 20.83 17.16
N ASP A 51 -5.99 22.03 16.81
CA ASP A 51 -6.87 23.09 16.31
C ASP A 51 -7.94 23.63 17.29
N SER A 52 -7.72 23.46 18.60
CA SER A 52 -8.60 23.93 19.67
C SER A 52 -7.80 24.54 20.82
N GLU A 53 -8.39 25.51 21.54
CA GLU A 53 -7.84 25.99 22.82
C GLU A 53 -8.02 24.94 23.94
N LEU A 54 -8.79 23.89 23.69
CA LEU A 54 -8.98 22.79 24.62
C LEU A 54 -7.70 21.96 24.75
N LEU A 55 -7.46 21.45 25.94
CA LEU A 55 -6.40 20.49 26.21
C LEU A 55 -6.95 19.07 26.02
N GLN A 56 -6.20 18.23 25.32
CA GLN A 56 -6.44 16.79 25.28
C GLN A 56 -5.52 16.13 26.32
N LEU A 57 -6.05 15.15 27.05
CA LEU A 57 -5.27 14.38 28.00
C LEU A 57 -4.83 13.06 27.37
N PHE A 58 -3.60 12.64 27.62
CA PHE A 58 -3.10 11.31 27.28
C PHE A 58 -2.44 10.66 28.50
N PRO A 59 -2.53 9.33 28.65
CA PRO A 59 -1.96 8.62 29.79
C PRO A 59 -0.43 8.53 29.70
N CYS A 60 0.23 8.70 30.83
CA CYS A 60 1.66 8.51 31.05
C CYS A 60 1.83 7.54 32.22
N THR A 61 2.16 6.29 31.91
CA THR A 61 2.39 5.25 32.92
C THR A 61 3.84 5.31 33.40
N ILE A 62 4.00 5.43 34.71
CA ILE A 62 5.28 5.67 35.40
C ILE A 62 5.57 4.48 36.32
N ARG A 63 6.84 4.05 36.35
CA ARG A 63 7.37 3.03 37.26
C ARG A 63 8.59 3.60 37.97
N GLN A 64 8.67 3.42 39.28
CA GLN A 64 9.81 3.84 40.08
C GLN A 64 10.35 2.67 40.90
N THR A 65 11.68 2.58 41.00
CA THR A 65 12.35 1.61 41.86
C THR A 65 13.70 2.15 42.32
N VAL A 66 14.16 1.68 43.47
CA VAL A 66 15.49 1.98 44.02
C VAL A 66 16.31 0.70 44.03
N ILE A 67 17.45 0.72 43.36
CA ILE A 67 18.38 -0.40 43.28
C ILE A 67 19.55 -0.09 44.24
N PRO A 68 19.76 -0.85 45.32
CA PRO A 68 20.86 -0.64 46.25
C PRO A 68 22.23 -0.83 45.58
N ALA A 69 23.24 -0.10 46.03
CA ALA A 69 24.63 -0.24 45.58
C ALA A 69 25.16 -1.67 45.75
N SER A 70 24.75 -2.34 46.83
CA SER A 70 25.11 -3.73 47.13
C SER A 70 24.52 -4.76 46.17
N PHE A 71 23.68 -4.34 45.22
CA PHE A 71 23.09 -5.25 44.26
C PHE A 71 24.12 -5.69 43.20
N ASN A 72 24.51 -6.97 43.27
CA ASN A 72 25.46 -7.63 42.36
C ASN A 72 26.82 -6.91 42.21
N ASP A 73 27.24 -6.13 43.22
CA ASP A 73 28.48 -5.34 43.22
C ASP A 73 28.67 -4.50 41.94
N THR A 74 27.56 -4.11 41.30
CA THR A 74 27.58 -3.50 39.96
C THR A 74 27.60 -1.98 40.02
N PHE A 75 27.14 -1.38 41.12
CA PHE A 75 26.99 0.05 41.26
C PHE A 75 27.77 0.58 42.47
N ASP A 76 28.51 1.67 42.28
CA ASP A 76 29.24 2.34 43.36
C ASP A 76 28.31 3.05 44.36
N GLN A 77 27.05 3.28 43.96
CA GLN A 77 26.04 3.97 44.77
C GLN A 77 24.62 3.50 44.41
N ASP A 78 23.69 3.69 45.35
CA ASP A 78 22.26 3.41 45.14
C ASP A 78 21.75 4.15 43.90
N GLN A 79 20.90 3.49 43.13
CA GLN A 79 20.30 4.01 41.91
C GLN A 79 18.81 4.25 42.13
N ASP A 80 18.35 5.49 41.97
CA ASP A 80 16.93 5.83 41.91
C ASP A 80 16.51 5.90 40.45
N VAL A 81 15.60 5.01 40.04
CA VAL A 81 15.21 4.84 38.64
C VAL A 81 13.75 5.22 38.48
N LEU A 82 13.49 6.26 37.68
CA LEU A 82 12.14 6.66 37.26
C LEU A 82 11.97 6.40 35.78
N ALA A 83 11.08 5.48 35.43
CA ALA A 83 10.76 5.12 34.05
C ALA A 83 9.35 5.58 33.69
N ALA A 84 9.14 6.09 32.48
CA ALA A 84 7.79 6.27 31.94
C ALA A 84 7.68 5.92 30.47
N GLU A 85 6.47 5.53 30.09
CA GLU A 85 6.10 5.26 28.70
C GLU A 85 5.72 6.55 27.97
N VAL A 86 6.29 6.75 26.78
CA VAL A 86 5.86 7.77 25.82
C VAL A 86 4.71 7.20 24.99
N TYR A 87 3.48 7.36 25.47
CA TYR A 87 2.29 6.84 24.81
C TYR A 87 1.88 7.68 23.60
N TRP A 88 1.83 7.06 22.41
CA TRP A 88 1.42 7.72 21.16
C TRP A 88 0.40 6.92 20.32
N SER A 89 0.05 5.69 20.72
CA SER A 89 -0.80 4.79 19.95
C SER A 89 -2.24 5.27 19.70
N ASP A 90 -2.79 6.13 20.54
CA ASP A 90 -4.10 6.77 20.35
C ASP A 90 -4.13 7.73 19.14
N LEU A 91 -2.97 8.21 18.68
CA LEU A 91 -2.86 9.01 17.46
C LEU A 91 -2.97 8.16 16.18
N SER A 92 -2.89 6.83 16.31
CA SER A 92 -3.09 5.87 15.22
C SER A 92 -3.76 4.59 15.74
N PRO A 93 -5.04 4.62 16.13
CA PRO A 93 -5.71 3.50 16.77
C PRO A 93 -5.94 2.34 15.78
N ALA A 94 -5.65 1.08 16.15
CA ALA A 94 -5.99 -0.03 15.24
C ALA A 94 -7.49 -0.12 14.98
N PRO A 95 -7.90 -0.51 13.77
CA PRO A 95 -9.29 -0.85 13.51
C PRO A 95 -9.73 -2.01 14.42
N LYS A 96 -10.93 -1.89 14.99
CA LYS A 96 -11.54 -2.97 15.78
C LYS A 96 -12.64 -3.64 14.97
N GLY A 97 -12.43 -4.92 14.64
CA GLY A 97 -13.37 -5.75 13.91
C GLY A 97 -13.20 -5.73 12.38
N PRO A 98 -13.89 -6.65 11.67
CA PRO A 98 -13.64 -6.94 10.26
C PRO A 98 -14.01 -5.78 9.33
N PHE A 99 -15.14 -5.10 9.57
CA PHE A 99 -15.56 -3.96 8.75
C PHE A 99 -14.62 -2.76 8.92
N SER A 100 -14.25 -2.45 10.15
CA SER A 100 -13.27 -1.40 10.42
C SER A 100 -11.93 -1.72 9.77
N THR A 101 -11.50 -2.99 9.80
CA THR A 101 -10.27 -3.44 9.14
C THR A 101 -10.35 -3.30 7.62
N ALA A 102 -11.49 -3.59 7.00
CA ALA A 102 -11.69 -3.39 5.55
C ALA A 102 -11.66 -1.91 5.16
N PHE A 103 -12.28 -1.03 5.94
CA PHE A 103 -12.19 0.43 5.73
C PHE A 103 -10.77 0.95 5.97
N ASP A 104 -10.07 0.43 6.98
CA ASP A 104 -8.68 0.80 7.26
C ASP A 104 -7.72 0.29 6.19
N LEU A 105 -7.99 -0.87 5.57
CA LEU A 105 -7.29 -1.35 4.38
C LEU A 105 -7.47 -0.37 3.23
N LEU A 106 -8.70 0.06 2.95
CA LEU A 106 -8.97 1.07 1.93
C LEU A 106 -8.23 2.38 2.25
N HIS A 107 -8.31 2.85 3.49
CA HIS A 107 -7.62 4.06 3.93
C HIS A 107 -6.10 3.92 3.87
N SER A 108 -5.55 2.73 4.11
CA SER A 108 -4.11 2.44 4.01
C SER A 108 -3.65 2.44 2.56
N VAL A 109 -4.39 1.80 1.65
CA VAL A 109 -4.14 1.85 0.19
C VAL A 109 -4.13 3.30 -0.29
N LEU A 110 -5.04 4.11 0.26
CA LEU A 110 -5.04 5.53 0.01
C LEU A 110 -3.76 6.19 0.61
N GLY A 111 -3.49 6.01 1.90
CA GLY A 111 -2.35 6.58 2.62
C GLY A 111 -0.99 6.28 1.96
N LEU A 112 -0.84 5.13 1.31
CA LEU A 112 0.33 4.76 0.52
C LEU A 112 0.74 5.82 -0.50
N GLY A 113 -0.22 6.53 -1.10
CA GLY A 113 0.11 7.57 -2.07
C GLY A 113 0.93 8.72 -1.46
N TYR A 114 0.75 9.03 -0.17
CA TYR A 114 1.57 10.04 0.52
C TYR A 114 3.01 9.55 0.64
N LEU A 115 3.22 8.26 0.90
CA LEU A 115 4.55 7.67 0.92
C LEU A 115 5.22 7.70 -0.45
N ALA A 116 4.46 7.50 -1.54
CA ALA A 116 5.00 7.62 -2.89
C ALA A 116 5.44 9.05 -3.20
N LEU A 117 4.62 10.04 -2.85
CA LEU A 117 4.95 11.47 -2.99
C LEU A 117 6.15 11.85 -2.13
N GLU A 118 6.18 11.42 -0.87
CA GLU A 118 7.27 11.71 0.05
C GLU A 118 8.59 11.10 -0.43
N ASN A 119 8.57 9.85 -0.90
CA ASN A 119 9.75 9.17 -1.41
C ASN A 119 10.29 9.85 -2.69
N VAL A 120 9.42 10.29 -3.61
CA VAL A 120 9.87 10.93 -4.87
C VAL A 120 10.43 12.35 -4.66
N ASP A 121 10.04 13.01 -3.57
CA ASP A 121 10.52 14.35 -3.23
C ASP A 121 11.74 14.33 -2.30
N HIS A 122 11.85 13.33 -1.40
CA HIS A 122 12.82 13.30 -0.30
C HIS A 122 13.83 12.13 -0.34
N SER A 123 13.87 11.34 -1.41
CA SER A 123 14.98 10.40 -1.59
C SER A 123 16.30 11.15 -1.85
N ASP A 124 17.42 10.54 -1.49
CA ASP A 124 18.76 10.99 -1.89
C ASP A 124 19.08 10.62 -3.35
N GLY A 125 18.37 9.62 -3.89
CA GLY A 125 18.53 9.14 -5.26
C GLY A 125 18.27 10.22 -6.31
N LYS A 126 19.03 10.15 -7.41
CA LYS A 126 18.83 11.01 -8.58
C LYS A 126 17.53 10.64 -9.29
N ILE A 127 16.46 11.37 -9.00
CA ILE A 127 15.17 11.21 -9.67
C ILE A 127 15.06 12.21 -10.82
N SER A 128 14.63 11.75 -12.00
CA SER A 128 14.36 12.64 -13.13
C SER A 128 13.13 13.53 -12.85
N PRO A 129 13.10 14.79 -13.32
CA PRO A 129 11.92 15.65 -13.16
C PRO A 129 10.64 15.04 -13.75
N TRP A 130 10.78 14.24 -14.81
CA TRP A 130 9.67 13.51 -15.44
C TRP A 130 9.14 12.40 -14.56
N SER A 131 10.02 11.63 -13.90
CA SER A 131 9.61 10.61 -12.94
C SER A 131 8.87 11.23 -11.76
N ARG A 132 9.35 12.36 -11.23
CA ARG A 132 8.65 13.11 -10.18
C ARG A 132 7.25 13.50 -10.63
N ARG A 133 7.13 14.24 -11.75
CA ARG A 133 5.82 14.65 -12.30
C ARG A 133 4.90 13.46 -12.58
N GLY A 134 5.44 12.36 -13.09
CA GLY A 134 4.69 11.14 -13.36
C GLY A 134 4.09 10.53 -12.09
N VAL A 135 4.82 10.52 -10.97
CA VAL A 135 4.28 10.07 -9.67
C VAL A 135 3.15 11.00 -9.21
N HIS A 136 3.34 12.33 -9.26
CA HIS A 136 2.26 13.27 -8.91
C HIS A 136 1.03 13.09 -9.80
N ALA A 137 1.23 12.92 -11.11
CA ALA A 137 0.16 12.71 -12.08
C ALA A 137 -0.58 11.40 -11.80
N PHE A 138 0.14 10.30 -11.54
CA PHE A 138 -0.45 9.02 -11.17
C PHE A 138 -1.31 9.14 -9.91
N ILE A 139 -0.77 9.72 -8.83
CA ILE A 139 -1.50 9.91 -7.58
C ILE A 139 -2.71 10.83 -7.80
N TRP A 140 -2.57 11.92 -8.56
CA TRP A 140 -3.69 12.78 -8.86
C TRP A 140 -4.78 12.08 -9.68
N ILE A 141 -4.43 11.33 -10.73
CA ILE A 141 -5.40 10.55 -11.52
C ILE A 141 -6.12 9.54 -10.63
N PHE A 142 -5.37 8.85 -9.77
CA PHE A 142 -5.93 7.87 -8.86
C PHE A 142 -6.99 8.50 -7.94
N TYR A 143 -6.66 9.64 -7.34
CA TYR A 143 -7.52 10.29 -6.35
C TYR A 143 -8.62 11.17 -6.92
N ALA A 144 -8.36 11.86 -8.02
CA ALA A 144 -9.28 12.84 -8.61
C ALA A 144 -10.15 12.22 -9.71
N LEU A 145 -9.77 11.07 -10.27
CA LEU A 145 -10.54 10.43 -11.35
C LEU A 145 -10.94 9.00 -10.96
N LEU A 146 -9.99 8.08 -10.75
CA LEU A 146 -10.31 6.65 -10.56
C LEU A 146 -11.19 6.38 -9.33
N ALA A 147 -10.81 6.90 -8.16
CA ALA A 147 -11.58 6.69 -6.95
C ALA A 147 -12.97 7.39 -7.00
N PRO A 148 -13.07 8.66 -7.42
CA PRO A 148 -14.36 9.32 -7.61
C PRO A 148 -15.28 8.66 -8.63
N LEU A 149 -14.75 8.17 -9.76
CA LEU A 149 -15.53 7.44 -10.76
C LEU A 149 -16.15 6.18 -10.18
N ASN A 150 -15.37 5.37 -9.44
CA ASN A 150 -15.91 4.18 -8.77
C ASN A 150 -16.97 4.54 -7.73
N ALA A 151 -16.76 5.61 -6.96
CA ALA A 151 -17.75 6.09 -5.99
C ALA A 151 -19.04 6.55 -6.68
N LEU A 152 -18.92 7.29 -7.78
CA LEU A 152 -20.07 7.79 -8.55
C LEU A 152 -20.84 6.66 -9.22
N LEU A 153 -20.14 5.69 -9.81
CA LEU A 153 -20.76 4.48 -10.35
C LEU A 153 -21.52 3.73 -9.25
N LEU A 154 -20.94 3.56 -8.06
CA LEU A 154 -21.61 2.90 -6.93
C LEU A 154 -22.87 3.67 -6.51
N VAL A 155 -22.79 4.99 -6.39
CA VAL A 155 -23.94 5.85 -6.05
C VAL A 155 -25.02 5.81 -7.14
N GLY A 156 -24.63 5.77 -8.41
CA GLY A 156 -25.53 5.59 -9.55
C GLY A 156 -26.26 4.24 -9.48
N SER A 157 -25.52 3.15 -9.25
CA SER A 157 -26.11 1.82 -9.09
C SER A 157 -27.06 1.72 -7.89
N LEU A 158 -26.70 2.32 -6.75
CA LEU A 158 -27.58 2.42 -5.59
C LEU A 158 -28.83 3.26 -5.87
N SER A 159 -28.72 4.30 -6.69
CA SER A 159 -29.87 5.10 -7.12
C SER A 159 -30.81 4.28 -7.99
N LEU A 160 -30.28 3.48 -8.91
CA LEU A 160 -31.10 2.60 -9.76
C LEU A 160 -31.78 1.47 -8.98
N LEU A 161 -31.24 1.04 -7.83
CA LEU A 161 -31.94 0.13 -6.93
C LEU A 161 -33.24 0.75 -6.37
N SER A 162 -33.37 2.08 -6.33
CA SER A 162 -34.58 2.74 -5.83
C SER A 162 -35.83 2.43 -6.66
N ASP A 163 -35.66 1.99 -7.91
CA ASP A 163 -36.71 1.49 -8.80
C ASP A 163 -37.59 0.43 -8.12
N GLN A 164 -36.94 -0.47 -7.36
CA GLN A 164 -37.60 -1.59 -6.70
C GLN A 164 -38.27 -1.21 -5.37
N PHE A 165 -37.89 -0.08 -4.76
CA PHE A 165 -38.26 0.23 -3.38
C PHE A 165 -39.09 1.51 -3.21
N PHE A 166 -38.87 2.52 -4.04
CA PHE A 166 -39.38 3.87 -3.80
C PHE A 166 -40.22 4.41 -4.96
N PHE A 167 -39.70 4.40 -6.19
CA PHE A 167 -40.37 4.99 -7.34
C PHE A 167 -40.05 4.19 -8.62
N PRO A 168 -41.06 3.79 -9.41
CA PRO A 168 -40.81 3.05 -10.64
C PRO A 168 -40.08 3.94 -11.67
N VAL A 169 -38.97 3.43 -12.21
CA VAL A 169 -38.21 4.04 -13.29
C VAL A 169 -38.85 3.65 -14.62
N GLY A 170 -39.09 4.63 -15.50
CA GLY A 170 -39.73 4.36 -16.78
C GLY A 170 -40.37 5.60 -17.43
N GLN A 171 -40.76 5.45 -18.70
CA GLN A 171 -41.53 6.45 -19.42
C GLN A 171 -43.02 6.15 -19.21
N GLY A 172 -43.71 6.99 -18.44
CA GLY A 172 -45.13 6.84 -18.16
C GLY A 172 -45.60 7.75 -17.03
N ALA A 173 -46.91 7.97 -16.93
CA ALA A 173 -47.48 8.75 -15.84
C ALA A 173 -47.12 8.11 -14.49
N GLY A 174 -46.50 8.87 -13.59
CA GLY A 174 -46.06 8.40 -12.27
C GLY A 174 -44.74 7.64 -12.25
N LYS A 175 -44.05 7.50 -13.39
CA LYS A 175 -42.69 6.94 -13.46
C LYS A 175 -41.63 8.03 -13.63
N LEU A 176 -40.46 7.82 -13.05
CA LEU A 176 -39.34 8.76 -13.16
C LEU A 176 -38.39 8.31 -14.28
N PRO A 177 -38.12 9.14 -15.32
CA PRO A 177 -37.16 8.77 -16.35
C PRO A 177 -35.78 8.49 -15.78
N GLY A 178 -35.14 7.39 -16.21
CA GLY A 178 -33.85 6.96 -15.68
C GLY A 178 -32.74 8.02 -15.82
N ALA A 179 -32.71 8.74 -16.94
CA ALA A 179 -31.79 9.87 -17.13
C ALA A 179 -32.03 11.00 -16.12
N LEU A 180 -33.29 11.31 -15.80
CA LEU A 180 -33.62 12.34 -14.82
C LEU A 180 -33.23 11.92 -13.40
N LEU A 181 -33.43 10.64 -13.04
CA LEU A 181 -32.94 10.09 -11.77
C LEU A 181 -31.43 10.25 -11.64
N LEU A 182 -30.66 9.87 -12.67
CA LEU A 182 -29.20 10.03 -12.67
C LEU A 182 -28.76 11.51 -12.62
N ALA A 183 -29.50 12.40 -13.29
CA ALA A 183 -29.26 13.84 -13.22
C ALA A 183 -29.48 14.38 -11.79
N MET A 184 -30.57 13.97 -11.13
CA MET A 184 -30.86 14.35 -9.74
C MET A 184 -29.79 13.82 -8.79
N THR A 185 -29.40 12.54 -8.91
CA THR A 185 -28.33 11.95 -8.12
C THR A 185 -27.01 12.71 -8.31
N GLY A 186 -26.59 12.95 -9.56
CA GLY A 186 -25.39 13.73 -9.87
C GLY A 186 -25.44 15.14 -9.30
N GLY A 187 -26.59 15.82 -9.41
CA GLY A 187 -26.82 17.14 -8.84
C GLY A 187 -26.72 17.19 -7.32
N LEU A 188 -27.29 16.19 -6.62
CA LEU A 188 -27.21 16.07 -5.16
C LEU A 188 -25.77 15.85 -4.69
N VAL A 189 -25.02 14.94 -5.34
CA VAL A 189 -23.62 14.69 -5.01
C VAL A 189 -22.77 15.94 -5.28
N PHE A 190 -22.99 16.62 -6.41
CA PHE A 190 -22.30 17.86 -6.74
C PHE A 190 -22.57 18.96 -5.72
N ALA A 191 -23.83 19.18 -5.34
CA ALA A 191 -24.21 20.15 -4.31
C ALA A 191 -23.55 19.82 -2.96
N GLY A 192 -23.54 18.54 -2.56
CA GLY A 192 -22.85 18.07 -1.37
C GLY A 192 -21.34 18.37 -1.40
N CYS A 193 -20.69 18.15 -2.54
CA CYS A 193 -19.28 18.47 -2.74
C CYS A 193 -19.03 19.99 -2.66
N LEU A 194 -19.88 20.83 -3.26
CA LEU A 194 -19.79 22.29 -3.17
C LEU A 194 -19.98 22.80 -1.73
N ILE A 195 -20.98 22.26 -1.02
CA ILE A 195 -21.22 22.58 0.40
C ILE A 195 -19.99 22.19 1.21
N TRP A 196 -19.42 21.01 0.98
CA TRP A 196 -18.20 20.56 1.66
C TRP A 196 -17.03 21.51 1.38
N LEU A 197 -16.77 21.86 0.11
CA LEU A 197 -15.71 22.78 -0.28
C LEU A 197 -15.90 24.19 0.31
N ARG A 198 -17.14 24.67 0.40
CA ARG A 198 -17.49 25.99 0.96
C ARG A 198 -17.39 26.03 2.48
N TYR A 199 -17.94 25.02 3.16
CA TYR A 199 -17.92 24.93 4.62
C TYR A 199 -16.50 24.74 5.17
N LYS A 200 -15.58 24.26 4.32
CA LYS A 200 -14.24 23.83 4.74
C LYS A 200 -13.10 24.59 4.06
N GLN A 201 -13.21 25.92 4.00
CA GLN A 201 -12.08 26.83 3.72
C GLN A 201 -10.93 26.77 4.75
N ARG A 202 -10.95 25.83 5.71
CA ARG A 202 -9.85 25.63 6.67
C ARG A 202 -8.79 24.67 6.06
N PRO A 203 -7.48 24.95 6.17
CA PRO A 203 -6.37 24.19 5.56
C PRO A 203 -6.15 22.76 6.13
N ARG A 204 -7.16 22.13 6.73
CA ARG A 204 -7.03 20.94 7.59
C ARG A 204 -7.22 19.61 6.87
N HIS A 205 -7.90 19.59 5.72
CA HIS A 205 -8.19 18.35 5.00
C HIS A 205 -7.05 17.89 4.12
N SER A 206 -6.93 16.58 3.92
CA SER A 206 -5.82 15.98 3.19
C SER A 206 -5.84 16.39 1.71
N TYR A 207 -4.67 16.56 1.09
CA TYR A 207 -4.55 16.93 -0.33
C TYR A 207 -5.32 15.94 -1.18
N MET A 208 -5.20 14.66 -0.83
CA MET A 208 -5.91 13.56 -1.46
C MET A 208 -7.43 13.61 -1.24
N MET A 209 -7.89 13.97 -0.04
CA MET A 209 -9.32 14.16 0.21
C MET A 209 -9.87 15.33 -0.61
N ARG A 210 -9.13 16.45 -0.70
CA ARG A 210 -9.52 17.56 -1.59
C ARG A 210 -9.56 17.13 -3.05
N ALA A 211 -8.55 16.40 -3.52
CA ALA A 211 -8.51 15.87 -4.87
C ALA A 211 -9.71 14.93 -5.14
N PHE A 212 -10.02 14.05 -4.19
CA PHE A 212 -11.18 13.16 -4.26
C PHE A 212 -12.51 13.91 -4.31
N ILE A 213 -12.76 14.84 -3.39
CA ILE A 213 -14.03 15.59 -3.37
C ILE A 213 -14.16 16.51 -4.59
N THR A 214 -13.06 17.14 -5.02
CA THR A 214 -13.06 17.97 -6.24
C THR A 214 -13.33 17.12 -7.47
N GLY A 215 -12.68 15.95 -7.57
CA GLY A 215 -12.90 14.96 -8.61
C GLY A 215 -14.33 14.45 -8.64
N LEU A 216 -14.87 14.08 -7.47
CA LEU A 216 -16.24 13.62 -7.30
C LEU A 216 -17.24 14.70 -7.70
N GLY A 217 -17.03 15.94 -7.27
CA GLY A 217 -17.86 17.08 -7.68
C GLY A 217 -17.81 17.30 -9.20
N ALA A 218 -16.62 17.33 -9.80
CA ALA A 218 -16.46 17.53 -11.24
C ALA A 218 -17.12 16.41 -12.06
N MET A 219 -16.90 15.14 -11.69
CA MET A 219 -17.52 14.00 -12.36
C MET A 219 -19.03 13.98 -12.17
N SER A 220 -19.53 14.30 -10.97
CA SER A 220 -20.98 14.37 -10.72
C SER A 220 -21.66 15.48 -11.54
N ALA A 221 -20.98 16.63 -11.71
CA ALA A 221 -21.46 17.69 -12.59
C ALA A 221 -21.48 17.26 -14.06
N LEU A 222 -20.45 16.53 -14.53
CA LEU A 222 -20.40 15.98 -15.88
C LEU A 222 -21.51 14.94 -16.11
N THR A 223 -21.72 14.01 -15.16
CA THR A 223 -22.80 13.03 -15.23
C THR A 223 -24.17 13.70 -15.22
N MET A 224 -24.37 14.71 -14.38
CA MET A 224 -25.60 15.52 -14.37
C MET A 224 -25.84 16.19 -15.72
N ALA A 225 -24.81 16.85 -16.28
CA ALA A 225 -24.92 17.52 -17.57
C ALA A 225 -25.20 16.51 -18.71
N ALA A 226 -24.50 15.38 -18.74
CA ALA A 226 -24.72 14.33 -19.74
C ALA A 226 -26.14 13.75 -19.64
N ALA A 227 -26.62 13.46 -18.44
CA ALA A 227 -27.95 12.92 -18.21
C ALA A 227 -29.06 13.93 -18.60
N LEU A 228 -28.87 15.22 -18.30
CA LEU A 228 -29.77 16.28 -18.76
C LEU A 228 -29.75 16.46 -20.28
N LEU A 229 -28.57 16.38 -20.91
CA LEU A 229 -28.45 16.44 -22.37
C LEU A 229 -29.17 15.27 -23.06
N ILE A 230 -29.05 14.06 -22.52
CA ILE A 230 -29.75 12.87 -23.02
C ILE A 230 -31.27 13.03 -22.85
N TRP A 231 -31.71 13.52 -21.69
CA TRP A 231 -33.12 13.73 -21.39
C TRP A 231 -33.75 14.86 -22.23
N LEU A 232 -33.05 15.96 -22.45
CA LEU A 232 -33.54 17.09 -23.27
C LEU A 232 -33.40 16.82 -24.77
N GLY A 233 -32.37 16.09 -25.18
CA GLY A 233 -32.02 15.81 -26.57
C GLY A 233 -32.68 14.55 -27.13
N GLN A 234 -33.82 14.14 -26.58
CA GLN A 234 -34.49 12.87 -26.88
C GLN A 234 -34.54 12.57 -28.39
N ASP A 235 -34.89 13.55 -29.22
CA ASP A 235 -35.12 13.35 -30.66
C ASP A 235 -33.92 13.75 -31.55
N THR A 236 -32.73 13.90 -30.98
CA THR A 236 -31.54 14.25 -31.77
C THR A 236 -30.92 13.00 -32.42
N PRO A 237 -30.65 13.01 -33.75
CA PRO A 237 -30.15 11.83 -34.46
C PRO A 237 -28.83 11.26 -33.92
N TRP A 238 -27.97 12.11 -33.36
CA TRP A 238 -26.68 11.69 -32.82
C TRP A 238 -26.81 11.02 -31.44
N ILE A 239 -27.76 11.42 -30.60
CA ILE A 239 -28.03 10.72 -29.33
C ILE A 239 -28.64 9.35 -29.62
N GLU A 240 -29.53 9.28 -30.61
CA GLU A 240 -30.10 8.01 -31.03
C GLU A 240 -29.03 7.04 -31.56
N ALA A 241 -28.10 7.52 -32.38
CA ALA A 241 -26.95 6.71 -32.80
C ALA A 241 -26.14 6.20 -31.59
N LEU A 242 -25.86 7.06 -30.60
CA LEU A 242 -25.15 6.65 -29.40
C LEU A 242 -25.91 5.64 -28.54
N ARG A 243 -27.23 5.77 -28.42
CA ARG A 243 -28.10 4.79 -27.73
C ARG A 243 -28.00 3.42 -28.38
N LEU A 244 -28.09 3.39 -29.71
CA LEU A 244 -27.97 2.15 -30.48
C LEU A 244 -26.59 1.51 -30.29
N SER A 245 -25.50 2.29 -30.33
CA SER A 245 -24.15 1.77 -30.09
C SER A 245 -23.93 1.29 -28.64
N ALA A 246 -24.64 1.84 -27.65
CA ALA A 246 -24.56 1.37 -26.27
C ALA A 246 -25.24 -0.01 -26.09
N CYS A 247 -26.25 -0.33 -26.90
CA CYS A 247 -27.00 -1.59 -26.86
C CYS A 247 -26.22 -2.76 -27.51
N GLN A 248 -25.39 -3.45 -26.73
CA GLN A 248 -24.51 -4.52 -27.25
C GLN A 248 -25.21 -5.87 -27.53
N SER A 249 -26.40 -6.13 -26.96
CA SER A 249 -27.16 -7.36 -27.25
C SER A 249 -28.41 -7.03 -28.07
N VAL A 250 -28.40 -7.40 -29.35
CA VAL A 250 -29.57 -7.32 -30.24
C VAL A 250 -30.55 -8.47 -29.97
N GLU A 251 -30.13 -9.49 -29.22
CA GLU A 251 -30.91 -10.73 -28.99
C GLU A 251 -31.91 -10.65 -27.83
N THR A 252 -31.84 -9.63 -26.97
CA THR A 252 -32.84 -9.44 -25.91
C THR A 252 -33.79 -8.28 -26.24
N THR A 253 -35.09 -8.50 -26.04
CA THR A 253 -36.16 -7.50 -26.12
C THR A 253 -36.00 -6.34 -25.10
N ALA A 254 -34.90 -6.31 -24.33
CA ALA A 254 -34.61 -5.33 -23.29
C ALA A 254 -34.21 -3.95 -23.82
N CYS A 255 -33.55 -3.86 -24.99
CA CYS A 255 -33.18 -2.57 -25.60
C CYS A 255 -34.38 -1.77 -26.17
N TRP A 256 -35.62 -2.19 -25.91
CA TRP A 256 -36.82 -1.61 -26.52
C TRP A 256 -37.39 -0.43 -25.73
N THR A 257 -37.05 -0.28 -24.44
CA THR A 257 -37.49 0.89 -23.68
C THR A 257 -36.45 2.01 -23.76
N ARG A 258 -36.91 3.22 -24.12
CA ARG A 258 -36.05 4.39 -24.26
C ARG A 258 -35.30 4.74 -22.97
N ASP A 259 -35.90 4.46 -21.82
CA ASP A 259 -35.25 4.64 -20.51
C ASP A 259 -34.11 3.66 -20.25
N TYR A 260 -34.24 2.41 -20.72
CA TYR A 260 -33.12 1.47 -20.70
C TYR A 260 -31.95 2.02 -21.50
N GLN A 261 -32.22 2.45 -22.74
CA GLN A 261 -31.20 2.98 -23.65
C GLN A 261 -30.49 4.21 -23.06
N ASP A 262 -31.23 5.12 -22.42
CA ASP A 262 -30.66 6.32 -21.80
C ASP A 262 -29.70 5.97 -20.65
N VAL A 263 -30.11 5.06 -19.76
CA VAL A 263 -29.28 4.64 -18.63
C VAL A 263 -28.09 3.80 -19.11
N ALA A 264 -28.32 2.91 -20.08
CA ALA A 264 -27.29 2.08 -20.71
C ALA A 264 -26.21 2.95 -21.37
N LEU A 265 -26.61 4.02 -22.08
CA LEU A 265 -25.68 4.97 -22.68
C LEU A 265 -24.80 5.65 -21.63
N ILE A 266 -25.38 6.12 -20.51
CA ILE A 266 -24.61 6.76 -19.43
C ILE A 266 -23.66 5.75 -18.76
N ALA A 267 -24.13 4.54 -18.49
CA ALA A 267 -23.33 3.47 -17.90
C ALA A 267 -22.16 3.07 -18.81
N TRP A 268 -22.42 2.93 -20.11
CA TRP A 268 -21.43 2.62 -21.12
C TRP A 268 -20.37 3.72 -21.24
N LEU A 269 -20.78 5.00 -21.39
CA LEU A 269 -19.86 6.14 -21.42
C LEU A 269 -18.99 6.21 -20.16
N SER A 270 -19.60 6.00 -18.99
CA SER A 270 -18.89 6.03 -17.70
C SER A 270 -17.88 4.89 -17.59
N THR A 271 -18.23 3.70 -18.09
CA THR A 271 -17.33 2.54 -18.07
C THR A 271 -16.18 2.70 -19.06
N LEU A 272 -16.45 3.22 -20.27
CA LEU A 272 -15.42 3.58 -21.25
C LEU A 272 -14.45 4.61 -20.69
N PHE A 273 -14.98 5.69 -20.11
CA PHE A 273 -14.15 6.74 -19.52
C PHE A 273 -13.29 6.18 -18.37
N THR A 274 -13.88 5.34 -17.51
CA THR A 274 -13.14 4.63 -16.45
C THR A 274 -12.01 3.78 -17.04
N GLY A 275 -12.30 2.99 -18.07
CA GLY A 275 -11.29 2.17 -18.78
C GLY A 275 -10.15 3.00 -19.38
N LEU A 276 -10.46 4.18 -19.96
CA LEU A 276 -9.45 5.09 -20.49
C LEU A 276 -8.58 5.69 -19.39
N VAL A 277 -9.18 6.15 -18.29
CA VAL A 277 -8.43 6.69 -17.14
C VAL A 277 -7.50 5.63 -16.55
N TRP A 278 -7.98 4.38 -16.47
CA TRP A 278 -7.16 3.23 -16.09
C TRP A 278 -5.98 3.00 -17.02
N LEU A 279 -6.21 3.04 -18.33
CA LEU A 279 -5.16 2.87 -19.33
C LEU A 279 -4.10 3.97 -19.20
N VAL A 280 -4.51 5.22 -18.99
CA VAL A 280 -3.59 6.34 -18.76
C VAL A 280 -2.77 6.12 -17.49
N ALA A 281 -3.39 5.69 -16.39
CA ALA A 281 -2.68 5.35 -15.16
C ALA A 281 -1.65 4.22 -15.38
N MET A 282 -1.99 3.19 -16.17
CA MET A 282 -1.06 2.11 -16.55
C MET A 282 0.11 2.65 -17.35
N VAL A 283 -0.16 3.44 -18.38
CA VAL A 283 0.88 4.02 -19.24
C VAL A 283 1.84 4.87 -18.44
N ILE A 284 1.34 5.66 -17.48
CA ILE A 284 2.20 6.45 -16.57
C ILE A 284 3.06 5.52 -15.71
N LEU A 285 2.50 4.47 -15.10
CA LEU A 285 3.28 3.51 -14.31
C LEU A 285 4.36 2.80 -15.14
N LEU A 286 4.02 2.38 -16.36
CA LEU A 286 4.97 1.77 -17.29
C LEU A 286 6.05 2.76 -17.70
N ALA A 287 5.69 4.02 -17.98
CA ALA A 287 6.65 5.07 -18.31
C ALA A 287 7.57 5.39 -17.11
N LEU A 288 7.03 5.49 -15.90
CA LEU A 288 7.80 5.65 -14.67
C LEU A 288 8.79 4.51 -14.51
N PHE A 289 8.35 3.28 -14.72
CA PHE A 289 9.25 2.15 -14.64
C PHE A 289 10.34 2.16 -15.70
N MET A 290 9.95 2.34 -16.96
CA MET A 290 10.86 2.32 -18.10
C MET A 290 11.90 3.42 -17.96
N THR A 291 11.49 4.64 -17.59
CA THR A 291 12.42 5.74 -17.34
C THR A 291 13.39 5.40 -16.23
N THR A 292 12.88 4.93 -15.07
CA THR A 292 13.75 4.63 -13.94
C THR A 292 14.67 3.45 -14.21
N THR A 293 14.24 2.43 -14.96
CA THR A 293 15.10 1.28 -15.30
C THR A 293 16.12 1.65 -16.38
N LEU A 294 15.74 2.46 -17.37
CA LEU A 294 16.65 2.97 -18.39
C LEU A 294 17.76 3.83 -17.78
N THR A 295 17.44 4.70 -16.82
CA THR A 295 18.45 5.55 -16.15
C THR A 295 19.51 4.73 -15.42
N ASP A 296 19.13 3.61 -14.83
CA ASP A 296 20.00 2.88 -13.91
C ASP A 296 20.68 1.66 -14.55
N LEU A 297 19.96 0.93 -15.42
CA LEU A 297 20.47 -0.30 -16.05
C LEU A 297 20.99 -0.06 -17.48
N GLY A 298 20.56 1.03 -18.13
CA GLY A 298 20.82 1.31 -19.54
C GLY A 298 19.96 0.49 -20.50
N LEU A 299 19.80 1.00 -21.74
CA LEU A 299 18.88 0.47 -22.76
C LEU A 299 18.99 -1.04 -22.99
N ARG A 300 20.21 -1.56 -23.22
CA ARG A 300 20.42 -2.98 -23.54
C ARG A 300 19.91 -3.90 -22.45
N ARG A 301 20.14 -3.56 -21.18
CA ARG A 301 19.72 -4.39 -20.05
C ARG A 301 18.23 -4.26 -19.79
N THR A 302 17.68 -3.06 -19.92
CA THR A 302 16.23 -2.83 -19.89
C THR A 302 15.52 -3.69 -20.96
N LEU A 303 16.02 -3.69 -22.19
CA LEU A 303 15.45 -4.53 -23.27
C LEU A 303 15.56 -6.03 -22.97
N LEU A 304 16.67 -6.50 -22.39
CA LEU A 304 16.79 -7.91 -22.00
C LEU A 304 15.86 -8.27 -20.84
N LEU A 305 15.74 -7.39 -19.84
CA LEU A 305 14.97 -7.67 -18.64
C LEU A 305 13.46 -7.57 -18.88
N PHE A 306 13.03 -6.79 -19.88
CA PHE A 306 11.60 -6.51 -20.12
C PHE A 306 11.12 -6.89 -21.52
N GLY A 307 11.94 -6.66 -22.54
CA GLY A 307 11.61 -7.06 -23.91
C GLY A 307 11.42 -8.57 -24.01
N ILE A 308 12.26 -9.37 -23.34
CA ILE A 308 12.12 -10.83 -23.36
C ILE A 308 10.80 -11.28 -22.68
N PRO A 309 10.46 -10.88 -21.45
CA PRO A 309 9.16 -11.22 -20.86
C PRO A 309 7.96 -10.75 -21.69
N ILE A 310 8.00 -9.55 -22.27
CA ILE A 310 6.90 -9.05 -23.12
C ILE A 310 6.77 -9.91 -24.37
N VAL A 311 7.87 -10.19 -25.06
CA VAL A 311 7.87 -11.05 -26.26
C VAL A 311 7.39 -12.47 -25.92
N LEU A 312 7.85 -13.03 -24.80
CA LEU A 312 7.39 -14.34 -24.32
C LEU A 312 5.89 -14.31 -24.00
N MET A 313 5.42 -13.29 -23.29
CA MET A 313 4.01 -13.14 -22.93
C MET A 313 3.14 -13.03 -24.18
N VAL A 314 3.50 -12.16 -25.13
CA VAL A 314 2.81 -12.07 -26.43
C VAL A 314 2.88 -13.38 -27.19
N ALA A 315 4.03 -14.05 -27.24
CA ALA A 315 4.18 -15.33 -27.94
C ALA A 315 3.28 -16.41 -27.33
N VAL A 316 3.20 -16.50 -26.01
CA VAL A 316 2.33 -17.44 -25.27
C VAL A 316 0.86 -17.15 -25.56
N GLN A 317 0.47 -15.88 -25.55
CA GLN A 317 -0.91 -15.46 -25.78
C GLN A 317 -1.36 -15.70 -27.23
N VAL A 318 -0.49 -15.41 -28.21
CA VAL A 318 -0.76 -15.65 -29.63
C VAL A 318 -0.82 -17.15 -29.97
N SER A 319 -0.40 -18.02 -29.06
CA SER A 319 -0.26 -19.45 -29.33
C SER A 319 -1.13 -20.35 -28.45
N ALA A 320 -2.07 -19.77 -27.71
CA ALA A 320 -2.94 -20.42 -26.71
C ALA A 320 -3.65 -21.71 -27.16
N ASN A 321 -3.88 -21.91 -28.46
CA ASN A 321 -4.51 -23.13 -29.01
C ASN A 321 -3.52 -24.25 -29.41
N ARG A 322 -2.21 -24.07 -29.22
CA ARG A 322 -1.20 -25.12 -29.48
C ARG A 322 -0.53 -25.50 -28.16
N THR A 323 -0.20 -26.79 -28.00
CA THR A 323 0.53 -27.31 -26.84
C THR A 323 2.03 -26.97 -26.87
N TRP A 324 2.58 -26.75 -28.06
CA TRP A 324 4.00 -26.41 -28.30
C TRP A 324 4.57 -25.19 -27.53
N PRO A 325 3.85 -24.08 -27.31
CA PRO A 325 4.34 -22.92 -26.55
C PRO A 325 4.46 -23.20 -25.06
N TRP A 326 3.54 -23.99 -24.51
CA TRP A 326 3.65 -24.51 -23.15
C TRP A 326 4.83 -25.46 -23.04
N LEU A 327 5.06 -26.32 -24.04
CA LEU A 327 6.25 -27.16 -24.12
C LEU A 327 7.54 -26.32 -24.27
N LEU A 328 7.53 -25.23 -25.03
CA LEU A 328 8.64 -24.30 -25.19
C LEU A 328 8.92 -23.52 -23.90
N LEU A 329 7.89 -23.01 -23.22
CA LEU A 329 8.03 -22.38 -21.92
C LEU A 329 8.56 -23.37 -20.88
N THR A 330 8.04 -24.59 -20.88
CA THR A 330 8.49 -25.65 -19.98
C THR A 330 9.93 -26.04 -20.31
N ALA A 331 10.28 -26.17 -21.59
CA ALA A 331 11.64 -26.45 -22.03
C ALA A 331 12.60 -25.29 -21.73
N LEU A 332 12.17 -24.04 -21.89
CA LEU A 332 12.94 -22.85 -21.54
C LEU A 332 13.11 -22.76 -20.02
N PHE A 333 12.06 -23.04 -19.24
CA PHE A 333 12.11 -23.08 -17.79
C PHE A 333 13.03 -24.20 -17.31
N VAL A 334 12.92 -25.41 -17.88
CA VAL A 334 13.81 -26.55 -17.60
C VAL A 334 15.25 -26.25 -18.06
N ALA A 335 15.46 -25.54 -19.17
CA ALA A 335 16.77 -25.13 -19.64
C ALA A 335 17.37 -24.05 -18.74
N VAL A 336 16.58 -23.05 -18.31
CA VAL A 336 17.00 -22.03 -17.35
C VAL A 336 17.30 -22.65 -15.99
N LEU A 337 16.48 -23.59 -15.54
CA LEU A 337 16.69 -24.36 -14.32
C LEU A 337 17.95 -25.24 -14.45
N GLY A 338 18.14 -25.91 -15.58
CA GLY A 338 19.31 -26.73 -15.89
C GLY A 338 20.60 -25.90 -15.98
N LEU A 339 20.55 -24.72 -16.61
CA LEU A 339 21.65 -23.76 -16.63
C LEU A 339 21.93 -23.22 -15.21
N ALA A 340 20.89 -22.88 -14.46
CA ALA A 340 21.00 -22.49 -13.05
C ALA A 340 21.49 -23.65 -12.15
N LEU A 341 21.44 -24.89 -12.62
CA LEU A 341 22.00 -26.06 -11.95
C LEU A 341 23.39 -26.46 -12.47
N SER A 342 23.88 -25.92 -13.58
CA SER A 342 25.24 -26.21 -14.07
C SER A 342 26.30 -25.36 -13.34
N PRO A 343 27.45 -25.91 -12.91
CA PRO A 343 28.46 -25.16 -12.15
C PRO A 343 28.96 -23.85 -12.79
N PRO A 344 29.30 -23.79 -14.10
CA PRO A 344 29.81 -22.55 -14.70
C PRO A 344 28.70 -21.51 -14.92
N ALA A 345 27.49 -21.92 -15.31
CA ALA A 345 26.38 -20.99 -15.50
C ALA A 345 25.74 -20.57 -14.17
N ARG A 346 25.83 -21.37 -13.09
CA ARG A 346 25.51 -20.96 -11.71
C ARG A 346 26.22 -19.68 -11.30
N GLY A 347 27.53 -19.59 -11.56
CA GLY A 347 28.33 -18.41 -11.23
C GLY A 347 27.93 -17.17 -12.03
N MET A 348 27.56 -17.34 -13.30
CA MET A 348 27.08 -16.24 -14.14
C MET A 348 25.66 -15.80 -13.75
N PHE A 349 24.75 -16.78 -13.57
CA PHE A 349 23.37 -16.56 -13.15
C PHE A 349 23.32 -15.88 -11.79
N ARG A 350 24.09 -16.36 -10.81
CA ARG A 350 24.18 -15.74 -9.48
C ARG A 350 24.69 -14.31 -9.55
N ARG A 351 25.72 -14.03 -10.36
CA ARG A 351 26.21 -12.65 -10.57
C ARG A 351 25.18 -11.74 -11.20
N SER A 352 24.44 -12.24 -12.20
CA SER A 352 23.36 -11.49 -12.85
C SER A 352 22.19 -11.24 -11.90
N LEU A 353 21.75 -12.28 -11.19
CA LEU A 353 20.71 -12.22 -10.18
C LEU A 353 21.11 -11.28 -9.05
N ASP A 354 22.31 -11.40 -8.48
CA ASP A 354 22.84 -10.51 -7.43
C ASP A 354 22.90 -9.04 -7.89
N ARG A 355 23.08 -8.79 -9.19
CA ARG A 355 23.07 -7.43 -9.75
C ARG A 355 21.65 -6.91 -9.90
N ILE A 356 20.71 -7.76 -10.36
CA ILE A 356 19.29 -7.43 -10.48
C ILE A 356 18.68 -7.22 -9.08
N THR A 357 18.98 -8.08 -8.13
CA THR A 357 18.46 -7.99 -6.75
C THR A 357 19.08 -6.80 -6.02
N ARG A 358 20.37 -6.48 -6.22
CA ARG A 358 20.93 -5.21 -5.74
C ARG A 358 20.24 -4.01 -6.36
N PHE A 359 19.98 -4.05 -7.67
CA PHE A 359 19.25 -2.99 -8.36
C PHE A 359 17.84 -2.76 -7.75
N PHE A 360 17.07 -3.81 -7.51
CA PHE A 360 15.73 -3.69 -6.92
C PHE A 360 15.71 -3.55 -5.38
N GLY A 361 16.80 -3.90 -4.68
CA GLY A 361 16.87 -3.95 -3.21
C GLY A 361 17.61 -2.80 -2.54
N GLN A 362 18.59 -2.19 -3.23
CA GLN A 362 19.41 -1.10 -2.69
C GLN A 362 18.96 0.28 -3.17
N ARG A 363 17.89 0.37 -3.96
CA ARG A 363 17.33 1.65 -4.34
C ARG A 363 16.84 2.40 -3.11
N GLU A 364 17.05 3.70 -3.12
CA GLU A 364 16.43 4.67 -2.20
C GLU A 364 15.02 5.06 -2.69
N LEU A 365 14.52 4.36 -3.71
CA LEU A 365 13.26 4.61 -4.39
C LEU A 365 12.30 3.44 -4.17
N ILE A 366 11.17 3.71 -3.54
CA ILE A 366 10.04 2.78 -3.33
C ILE A 366 8.73 3.26 -3.93
N TYR A 367 8.65 4.53 -4.38
CA TYR A 367 7.42 5.12 -4.93
C TYR A 367 6.80 4.23 -6.00
N GLN A 368 7.63 3.53 -6.78
CA GLN A 368 7.13 2.65 -7.82
C GLN A 368 6.43 1.42 -7.24
N SER A 369 7.06 0.69 -6.33
CA SER A 369 6.43 -0.46 -5.67
C SER A 369 5.16 -0.05 -4.95
N ILE A 370 5.15 1.14 -4.36
CA ILE A 370 3.98 1.73 -3.71
C ILE A 370 2.87 1.98 -4.74
N CYS A 371 3.13 2.71 -5.82
CA CYS A 371 2.11 3.02 -6.84
C CYS A 371 1.57 1.74 -7.49
N ASN A 372 2.44 0.76 -7.72
CA ASN A 372 2.10 -0.57 -8.20
C ASN A 372 1.17 -1.33 -7.25
N ALA A 373 1.50 -1.34 -5.94
CA ALA A 373 0.69 -1.98 -4.92
C ALA A 373 -0.67 -1.28 -4.76
N MET A 374 -0.69 0.06 -4.75
CA MET A 374 -1.93 0.85 -4.71
C MET A 374 -2.88 0.44 -5.83
N LEU A 375 -2.34 0.32 -7.04
CA LEU A 375 -3.11 -0.07 -8.20
C LEU A 375 -3.69 -1.48 -8.08
N ILE A 376 -2.86 -2.48 -7.77
CA ILE A 376 -3.30 -3.88 -7.64
C ILE A 376 -4.36 -4.00 -6.55
N LEU A 377 -4.11 -3.40 -5.39
CA LEU A 377 -5.03 -3.45 -4.25
C LEU A 377 -6.35 -2.75 -4.59
N TRP A 378 -6.29 -1.60 -5.27
CA TRP A 378 -7.48 -0.91 -5.72
C TRP A 378 -8.28 -1.73 -6.73
N MET A 379 -7.62 -2.31 -7.75
CA MET A 379 -8.28 -3.19 -8.71
C MET A 379 -8.97 -4.36 -8.01
N LEU A 380 -8.27 -5.01 -7.07
CA LEU A 380 -8.82 -6.11 -6.28
C LEU A 380 -10.06 -5.68 -5.49
N ILE A 381 -9.97 -4.55 -4.77
CA ILE A 381 -11.08 -4.00 -3.98
C ILE A 381 -12.26 -3.66 -4.90
N THR A 382 -12.03 -2.94 -6.00
CA THR A 382 -13.10 -2.56 -6.93
C THR A 382 -13.72 -3.78 -7.58
N ALA A 383 -12.92 -4.75 -8.06
CA ALA A 383 -13.45 -5.93 -8.73
C ALA A 383 -14.24 -6.82 -7.75
N ALA A 384 -13.77 -6.97 -6.52
CA ALA A 384 -14.50 -7.68 -5.47
C ALA A 384 -15.80 -6.97 -5.09
N LEU A 385 -15.77 -5.63 -4.96
CA LEU A 385 -16.95 -4.81 -4.67
C LEU A 385 -17.99 -4.94 -5.80
N TRP A 386 -17.58 -4.79 -7.06
CA TRP A 386 -18.47 -4.89 -8.22
C TRP A 386 -19.03 -6.30 -8.40
N ALA A 387 -18.23 -7.34 -8.11
CA ALA A 387 -18.71 -8.71 -8.17
C ALA A 387 -19.71 -9.03 -7.05
N LEU A 388 -19.46 -8.55 -5.82
CA LEU A 388 -20.41 -8.66 -4.70
C LEU A 388 -21.71 -7.93 -5.02
N PHE A 389 -21.60 -6.70 -5.54
CA PHE A 389 -22.76 -5.92 -5.93
C PHE A 389 -23.54 -6.58 -7.07
N SER A 390 -22.88 -7.12 -8.10
CA SER A 390 -23.53 -7.89 -9.16
C SER A 390 -24.29 -9.10 -8.61
N GLY A 391 -23.71 -9.80 -7.63
CA GLY A 391 -24.39 -10.89 -6.92
C GLY A 391 -25.64 -10.43 -6.17
N MET A 392 -25.56 -9.29 -5.47
CA MET A 392 -26.72 -8.70 -4.78
C MET A 392 -27.82 -8.28 -5.76
N VAL A 393 -27.47 -7.61 -6.86
CA VAL A 393 -28.44 -7.19 -7.89
C VAL A 393 -29.18 -8.40 -8.48
N LYS A 394 -28.46 -9.50 -8.75
CA LYS A 394 -29.10 -10.75 -9.23
C LYS A 394 -30.08 -11.36 -8.22
N GLN A 395 -29.83 -11.20 -6.92
CA GLN A 395 -30.74 -11.70 -5.87
C GLN A 395 -31.96 -10.80 -5.67
N ILE A 396 -31.81 -9.49 -5.84
CA ILE A 396 -32.88 -8.50 -5.65
C ILE A 396 -33.75 -8.35 -6.91
N GLY A 397 -33.17 -8.60 -8.08
CA GLY A 397 -33.63 -8.16 -9.39
C GLY A 397 -34.86 -8.80 -10.01
N GLY A 398 -35.71 -9.49 -9.24
CA GLY A 398 -36.94 -10.12 -9.72
C GLY A 398 -36.77 -11.54 -10.31
N SER A 399 -37.87 -12.13 -10.79
CA SER A 399 -37.85 -13.43 -11.47
C SER A 399 -37.23 -13.29 -12.86
N GLU A 400 -36.71 -14.39 -13.43
CA GLU A 400 -36.11 -14.40 -14.78
C GLU A 400 -37.06 -13.90 -15.88
N ALA A 401 -38.37 -13.84 -15.62
CA ALA A 401 -39.39 -13.40 -16.56
C ALA A 401 -39.52 -11.87 -16.67
N ASP A 402 -39.10 -11.11 -15.65
CA ASP A 402 -39.18 -9.63 -15.64
C ASP A 402 -38.01 -9.03 -14.83
N PRO A 403 -36.79 -9.06 -15.40
CA PRO A 403 -35.61 -8.57 -14.72
C PRO A 403 -35.68 -7.05 -14.53
N SER A 404 -35.30 -6.57 -13.34
CA SER A 404 -35.19 -5.13 -13.09
C SER A 404 -34.25 -4.44 -14.09
N LEU A 405 -34.48 -3.15 -14.34
CA LEU A 405 -33.61 -2.30 -15.17
C LEU A 405 -32.13 -2.45 -14.80
N LEU A 406 -31.85 -2.46 -13.50
CA LEU A 406 -30.49 -2.63 -12.98
C LEU A 406 -29.91 -4.01 -13.29
N THR A 407 -30.71 -5.08 -13.16
CA THR A 407 -30.28 -6.45 -13.49
C THR A 407 -29.83 -6.53 -14.94
N MET A 408 -30.60 -5.96 -15.85
CA MET A 408 -30.30 -5.95 -17.28
C MET A 408 -29.01 -5.17 -17.57
N ILE A 409 -28.87 -3.95 -17.05
CA ILE A 409 -27.64 -3.14 -17.20
C ILE A 409 -26.42 -3.90 -16.66
N TYR A 410 -26.55 -4.57 -15.53
CA TYR A 410 -25.44 -5.36 -14.98
C TYR A 410 -25.14 -6.59 -15.82
N GLN A 411 -26.12 -7.27 -16.39
CA GLN A 411 -25.86 -8.39 -17.29
C GLN A 411 -25.02 -7.94 -18.50
N ASP A 412 -25.32 -6.77 -19.06
CA ASP A 412 -24.63 -6.24 -20.24
C ASP A 412 -23.23 -5.71 -19.91
N TYR A 413 -23.07 -4.93 -18.84
CA TYR A 413 -21.82 -4.19 -18.58
C TYR A 413 -20.96 -4.73 -17.43
N SER A 414 -21.47 -5.62 -16.56
CA SER A 414 -20.66 -6.18 -15.47
C SER A 414 -19.53 -7.06 -15.97
N SER A 415 -19.66 -7.63 -17.18
CA SER A 415 -18.60 -8.39 -17.84
C SER A 415 -17.35 -7.54 -18.05
N LEU A 416 -17.51 -6.26 -18.41
CA LEU A 416 -16.40 -5.34 -18.63
C LEU A 416 -15.67 -5.02 -17.31
N LEU A 417 -16.43 -4.82 -16.22
CA LEU A 417 -15.89 -4.55 -14.88
C LEU A 417 -15.25 -5.80 -14.23
N THR A 418 -15.79 -6.98 -14.52
CA THR A 418 -15.30 -8.26 -13.97
C THR A 418 -14.27 -8.95 -14.85
N SER A 419 -14.11 -8.56 -16.12
CA SER A 419 -13.11 -9.13 -17.05
C SER A 419 -11.68 -9.03 -16.51
N ALA A 420 -11.39 -7.97 -15.75
CA ALA A 420 -10.10 -7.77 -15.09
C ALA A 420 -9.91 -8.62 -13.81
N LEU A 421 -10.98 -9.19 -13.24
CA LEU A 421 -10.92 -9.91 -11.97
C LEU A 421 -10.01 -11.14 -12.05
N ALA A 422 -10.12 -11.97 -13.10
CA ALA A 422 -9.24 -13.11 -13.29
C ALA A 422 -7.76 -12.68 -13.41
N TYR A 423 -7.47 -11.62 -14.16
CA TYR A 423 -6.10 -11.09 -14.28
C TYR A 423 -5.54 -10.67 -12.92
N VAL A 424 -6.34 -9.95 -12.14
CA VAL A 424 -5.97 -9.48 -10.79
C VAL A 424 -5.81 -10.65 -9.83
N MET A 425 -6.71 -11.63 -9.84
CA MET A 425 -6.65 -12.78 -8.94
C MET A 425 -5.49 -13.72 -9.26
N ILE A 426 -5.17 -13.93 -10.54
CA ILE A 426 -3.95 -14.63 -10.96
C ILE A 426 -2.73 -13.87 -10.46
N ALA A 427 -2.72 -12.53 -10.58
CA ALA A 427 -1.61 -11.71 -10.11
C ALA A 427 -1.44 -11.79 -8.59
N VAL A 428 -2.51 -11.59 -7.81
CA VAL A 428 -2.50 -11.68 -6.35
C VAL A 428 -2.13 -13.09 -5.89
N GLY A 429 -2.73 -14.13 -6.48
CA GLY A 429 -2.40 -15.52 -6.18
C GLY A 429 -0.93 -15.83 -6.45
N THR A 430 -0.38 -15.34 -7.56
CA THR A 430 1.05 -15.48 -7.89
C THR A 430 1.93 -14.73 -6.88
N LEU A 431 1.56 -13.51 -6.50
CA LEU A 431 2.28 -12.71 -5.51
C LEU A 431 2.30 -13.39 -4.14
N LEU A 432 1.16 -13.96 -3.71
CA LEU A 432 1.05 -14.71 -2.45
C LEU A 432 1.86 -16.00 -2.49
N ALA A 433 1.78 -16.76 -3.59
CA ALA A 433 2.52 -18.02 -3.74
C ALA A 433 4.04 -17.79 -3.71
N ILE A 434 4.54 -16.79 -4.45
CA ILE A 434 5.96 -16.46 -4.47
C ILE A 434 6.39 -15.78 -3.16
N GLY A 435 5.55 -14.92 -2.58
CA GLY A 435 5.78 -14.30 -1.27
C GLY A 435 5.82 -15.29 -0.11
N ALA A 436 5.09 -16.41 -0.21
CA ALA A 436 5.14 -17.48 0.77
C ALA A 436 6.49 -18.22 0.76
N VAL A 437 7.20 -18.26 -0.37
CA VAL A 437 8.49 -18.98 -0.47
C VAL A 437 9.54 -18.43 0.51
N PRO A 438 9.86 -17.12 0.54
CA PRO A 438 10.73 -16.55 1.57
C PRO A 438 10.27 -16.83 3.01
N VAL A 439 8.96 -16.80 3.27
CA VAL A 439 8.39 -17.06 4.60
C VAL A 439 8.60 -18.52 5.01
N ILE A 440 8.32 -19.47 4.12
CA ILE A 440 8.51 -20.91 4.35
C ILE A 440 10.00 -21.23 4.52
N ILE A 441 10.86 -20.72 3.62
CA ILE A 441 12.31 -20.92 3.71
C ILE A 441 12.83 -20.38 5.04
N ARG A 442 12.34 -19.23 5.50
CA ARG A 442 12.66 -18.67 6.82
C ARG A 442 12.21 -19.55 7.96
N GLY A 443 10.96 -20.03 7.93
CA GLY A 443 10.45 -20.95 8.96
C GLY A 443 11.30 -22.21 9.09
N VAL A 444 11.71 -22.80 7.96
CA VAL A 444 12.51 -24.03 7.93
C VAL A 444 13.99 -23.78 8.25
N ARG A 445 14.57 -22.69 7.75
CA ARG A 445 16.02 -22.39 7.85
C ARG A 445 16.36 -21.30 8.87
N ARG A 446 15.46 -21.04 9.84
CA ARG A 446 15.62 -19.98 10.86
C ARG A 446 16.98 -20.00 11.56
N LYS A 447 17.48 -21.18 11.92
CA LYS A 447 18.81 -21.36 12.55
C LYS A 447 19.98 -21.06 11.62
N HIS A 448 19.87 -21.37 10.33
CA HIS A 448 20.94 -21.09 9.34
C HIS A 448 20.97 -19.60 9.00
N LEU A 449 19.80 -18.96 8.90
CA LEU A 449 19.68 -17.51 8.76
C LEU A 449 20.11 -16.75 10.01
N ALA A 450 20.35 -17.43 11.13
CA ALA A 450 20.91 -16.83 12.35
C ALA A 450 22.45 -16.72 12.34
N GLN A 451 23.14 -17.29 11.34
CA GLN A 451 24.60 -17.21 11.21
C GLN A 451 25.06 -15.80 10.80
N GLU A 452 26.22 -15.35 11.29
CA GLU A 452 26.74 -13.98 11.15
C GLU A 452 27.13 -13.55 9.75
N THR A 453 27.57 -14.48 8.91
CA THR A 453 28.00 -14.17 7.56
C THR A 453 26.79 -13.99 6.65
N PRO A 454 26.65 -12.83 5.98
CA PRO A 454 25.56 -12.61 5.05
C PRO A 454 25.64 -13.66 3.93
N THR A 455 24.62 -14.49 3.83
CA THR A 455 24.54 -15.53 2.81
C THR A 455 23.76 -15.01 1.60
N GLY A 456 23.86 -15.70 0.45
CA GLY A 456 23.00 -15.41 -0.70
C GLY A 456 21.49 -15.56 -0.37
N LEU A 457 21.16 -16.31 0.69
CA LEU A 457 19.80 -16.43 1.21
C LEU A 457 19.28 -15.13 1.83
N ASP A 458 20.14 -14.26 2.36
CA ASP A 458 19.70 -12.97 2.94
C ASP A 458 19.18 -12.00 1.87
N VAL A 459 19.63 -12.13 0.63
CA VAL A 459 19.07 -11.35 -0.49
C VAL A 459 17.63 -11.76 -0.79
N TRP A 460 17.33 -13.06 -0.68
CA TRP A 460 16.02 -13.63 -0.99
C TRP A 460 15.06 -13.59 0.19
N CYS A 461 15.57 -13.74 1.40
CA CYS A 461 14.77 -13.87 2.60
C CYS A 461 14.88 -12.64 3.48
N GLY A 462 16.01 -11.93 3.50
CA GLY A 462 16.32 -10.86 4.48
C GLY A 462 15.28 -9.74 4.54
N ARG A 463 14.68 -9.37 3.41
CA ARG A 463 13.65 -8.32 3.31
C ARG A 463 12.36 -8.93 2.78
N LEU A 464 11.28 -8.92 3.57
CA LEU A 464 9.96 -9.41 3.12
C LEU A 464 9.18 -8.30 2.40
N ILE A 465 9.04 -7.13 3.03
CA ILE A 465 8.24 -6.00 2.51
C ILE A 465 8.91 -5.32 1.31
N LEU A 466 10.24 -5.39 1.23
CA LEU A 466 11.07 -4.71 0.23
C LEU A 466 11.93 -5.71 -0.53
N ASN A 467 11.37 -6.89 -0.75
CA ASN A 467 12.08 -7.95 -1.42
C ASN A 467 12.32 -7.57 -2.89
N PRO A 468 13.58 -7.61 -3.38
CA PRO A 468 13.89 -7.30 -4.78
C PRO A 468 13.11 -8.15 -5.77
N VAL A 469 12.88 -9.43 -5.43
CA VAL A 469 12.18 -10.39 -6.27
C VAL A 469 10.69 -10.11 -6.27
N LEU A 470 10.10 -9.78 -5.11
CA LEU A 470 8.69 -9.38 -5.06
C LEU A 470 8.46 -8.07 -5.81
N ASN A 471 9.40 -7.12 -5.77
CA ASN A 471 9.32 -5.89 -6.57
C ASN A 471 9.34 -6.17 -8.08
N LEU A 472 10.25 -7.04 -8.53
CA LEU A 472 10.29 -7.48 -9.93
C LEU A 472 9.02 -8.21 -10.33
N LEU A 473 8.53 -9.10 -9.46
CA LEU A 473 7.29 -9.84 -9.69
C LEU A 473 6.09 -8.88 -9.77
N LEU A 474 5.95 -7.95 -8.84
CA LEU A 474 4.89 -6.95 -8.81
C LEU A 474 4.83 -6.17 -10.15
N PHE A 475 6.00 -5.87 -10.71
CA PHE A 475 6.08 -5.26 -12.03
C PHE A 475 5.61 -6.19 -13.17
N ILE A 476 6.09 -7.44 -13.21
CA ILE A 476 5.64 -8.42 -14.22
C ILE A 476 4.12 -8.60 -14.15
N LEU A 477 3.57 -8.61 -12.94
CA LEU A 477 2.13 -8.72 -12.69
C LEU A 477 1.36 -7.48 -13.18
N ILE A 478 1.96 -6.29 -13.15
CA ILE A 478 1.36 -5.10 -13.74
C ILE A 478 1.39 -5.13 -15.26
N LEU A 479 2.47 -5.62 -15.87
CA LEU A 479 2.46 -5.87 -17.32
C LEU A 479 1.37 -6.86 -17.71
N TRP A 480 1.20 -7.92 -16.91
CA TRP A 480 0.12 -8.89 -17.07
C TRP A 480 -1.27 -8.24 -17.04
N MET A 481 -1.54 -7.41 -16.03
CA MET A 481 -2.82 -6.71 -15.92
C MET A 481 -3.00 -5.63 -16.98
N ALA A 482 -1.94 -4.87 -17.30
CA ALA A 482 -1.97 -3.81 -18.31
C ALA A 482 -2.27 -4.39 -19.69
N PHE A 483 -1.75 -5.58 -20.00
CA PHE A 483 -2.14 -6.31 -21.20
C PHE A 483 -3.63 -6.65 -21.19
N GLY A 484 -4.16 -7.23 -20.10
CA GLY A 484 -5.58 -7.55 -20.00
C GLY A 484 -6.48 -6.34 -20.20
N GLY A 485 -6.13 -5.22 -19.55
CA GLY A 485 -6.85 -3.95 -19.69
C GLY A 485 -6.73 -3.32 -21.07
N LEU A 486 -5.53 -3.30 -21.67
CA LEU A 486 -5.30 -2.73 -23.01
C LEU A 486 -5.97 -3.58 -24.09
N PHE A 487 -5.93 -4.90 -23.97
CA PHE A 487 -6.62 -5.80 -24.87
C PHE A 487 -8.12 -5.60 -24.80
N GLN A 488 -8.69 -5.55 -23.59
CA GLN A 488 -10.12 -5.29 -23.42
C GLN A 488 -10.50 -3.92 -23.98
N ALA A 489 -9.72 -2.87 -23.69
CA ALA A 489 -9.94 -1.55 -24.25
C ALA A 489 -9.87 -1.54 -25.78
N ALA A 490 -8.97 -2.31 -26.39
CA ALA A 490 -8.87 -2.45 -27.84
C ALA A 490 -10.08 -3.19 -28.43
N VAL A 491 -10.53 -4.29 -27.81
CA VAL A 491 -11.74 -5.01 -28.22
C VAL A 491 -12.98 -4.13 -28.09
N THR A 492 -13.09 -3.40 -26.98
CA THR A 492 -14.16 -2.42 -26.79
C THR A 492 -14.06 -1.32 -27.84
N ALA A 493 -12.90 -0.72 -28.08
CA ALA A 493 -12.75 0.30 -29.13
C ALA A 493 -13.12 -0.25 -30.52
N MET A 494 -12.74 -1.49 -30.85
CA MET A 494 -13.12 -2.12 -32.11
C MET A 494 -14.62 -2.40 -32.21
N THR A 495 -15.32 -2.68 -31.11
CA THR A 495 -16.78 -2.83 -31.11
C THR A 495 -17.48 -1.46 -31.21
N VAL A 496 -16.97 -0.44 -30.51
CA VAL A 496 -17.55 0.92 -30.53
C VAL A 496 -17.32 1.63 -31.87
N PHE A 497 -16.10 1.62 -32.38
CA PHE A 497 -15.73 2.33 -33.61
C PHE A 497 -15.82 1.44 -34.86
N GLY A 498 -16.03 0.13 -34.70
CA GLY A 498 -16.15 -0.82 -35.80
C GLY A 498 -17.57 -0.97 -36.35
N GLU A 499 -18.52 -0.12 -35.96
CA GLU A 499 -19.81 -0.05 -36.64
C GLU A 499 -19.62 0.47 -38.07
N ALA A 500 -19.91 -0.43 -39.03
CA ALA A 500 -19.84 -0.25 -40.47
C ALA A 500 -18.45 0.15 -41.01
N TYR A 501 -17.46 -0.75 -40.87
CA TYR A 501 -16.34 -0.72 -41.81
C TYR A 501 -16.90 -1.06 -43.20
N ARG A 502 -17.08 -0.04 -44.04
CA ARG A 502 -17.34 -0.23 -45.46
C ARG A 502 -15.99 -0.41 -46.13
N ASP A 503 -15.70 -1.63 -46.57
CA ASP A 503 -14.48 -1.89 -47.31
C ASP A 503 -14.44 -0.96 -48.55
N PRO A 504 -13.45 -0.07 -48.66
CA PRO A 504 -13.39 0.92 -49.73
C PRO A 504 -13.18 0.30 -51.11
N PHE A 505 -12.74 -0.95 -51.18
CA PHE A 505 -12.53 -1.67 -52.44
C PHE A 505 -13.71 -2.55 -52.83
N THR A 506 -14.39 -3.19 -51.88
CA THR A 506 -15.51 -4.12 -52.18
C THR A 506 -16.89 -3.55 -51.92
N GLY A 507 -17.00 -2.42 -51.19
CA GLY A 507 -18.27 -1.83 -50.77
C GLY A 507 -19.03 -2.63 -49.71
N ALA A 508 -18.48 -3.76 -49.27
CA ALA A 508 -19.07 -4.63 -48.27
C ALA A 508 -19.14 -3.93 -46.92
N VAL A 509 -20.31 -3.99 -46.27
CA VAL A 509 -20.54 -3.44 -44.93
C VAL A 509 -20.29 -4.55 -43.94
N PHE A 510 -19.35 -4.30 -43.03
CA PHE A 510 -19.06 -5.22 -41.94
C PHE A 510 -19.62 -4.67 -40.64
N LEU A 511 -20.45 -5.47 -39.98
CA LEU A 511 -21.03 -5.18 -38.67
C LEU A 511 -20.38 -6.13 -37.66
N ASN A 512 -19.71 -5.58 -36.64
CA ASN A 512 -19.03 -6.37 -35.61
C ASN A 512 -18.01 -7.39 -36.17
N GLY A 513 -17.30 -7.01 -37.23
CA GLY A 513 -16.31 -7.89 -37.87
C GLY A 513 -16.91 -9.04 -38.69
N VAL A 514 -18.23 -9.07 -38.86
CA VAL A 514 -18.96 -10.03 -39.71
C VAL A 514 -19.45 -9.29 -40.94
N ASN A 515 -19.22 -9.86 -42.12
CA ASN A 515 -19.79 -9.34 -43.35
C ASN A 515 -21.31 -9.41 -43.26
N ALA A 516 -21.99 -8.26 -43.30
CA ALA A 516 -23.44 -8.21 -43.12
C ALA A 516 -24.20 -8.96 -44.24
N GLN A 517 -23.56 -9.18 -45.40
CA GLN A 517 -24.14 -9.86 -46.54
C GLN A 517 -23.81 -11.36 -46.59
N THR A 518 -22.59 -11.75 -46.18
CA THR A 518 -22.12 -13.14 -46.32
C THR A 518 -22.05 -13.91 -45.00
N GLY A 519 -22.22 -13.24 -43.86
CA GLY A 519 -22.01 -13.85 -42.54
C GLY A 519 -20.54 -14.21 -42.26
N GLN A 520 -19.61 -13.85 -43.15
CA GLN A 520 -18.21 -14.23 -43.05
C GLN A 520 -17.47 -13.28 -42.11
N GLN A 521 -16.83 -13.81 -41.07
CA GLN A 521 -15.94 -13.02 -40.22
C GLN A 521 -14.69 -12.55 -40.98
N ILE A 522 -14.36 -11.25 -40.88
CA ILE A 522 -13.18 -10.63 -41.50
C ILE A 522 -11.89 -11.23 -40.94
N TRP A 523 -11.90 -11.52 -39.64
CA TRP A 523 -10.77 -12.13 -38.98
C TRP A 523 -10.80 -13.62 -39.31
N THR A 524 -9.92 -14.05 -40.23
CA THR A 524 -9.67 -15.48 -40.40
C THR A 524 -9.40 -16.09 -39.02
N ALA A 525 -9.90 -17.31 -38.78
CA ALA A 525 -9.75 -17.99 -37.47
C ALA A 525 -8.30 -18.05 -36.97
N ASP A 526 -7.33 -17.85 -37.87
CA ASP A 526 -5.90 -17.86 -37.61
C ASP A 526 -5.24 -16.49 -37.35
N SER A 527 -5.99 -15.37 -37.38
CA SER A 527 -5.39 -14.06 -37.12
C SER A 527 -4.85 -13.95 -35.68
N ALA A 528 -3.77 -13.19 -35.49
CA ALA A 528 -3.20 -12.96 -34.16
C ALA A 528 -4.22 -12.32 -33.19
N ILE A 529 -5.12 -11.48 -33.70
CA ILE A 529 -6.18 -10.83 -32.92
C ILE A 529 -7.20 -11.86 -32.45
N THR A 530 -7.64 -12.79 -33.33
CA THR A 530 -8.54 -13.89 -32.94
C THR A 530 -7.91 -14.75 -31.84
N ARG A 531 -6.61 -15.04 -31.94
CA ARG A 531 -5.91 -15.84 -30.92
C ARG A 531 -5.76 -15.11 -29.59
N LEU A 532 -5.46 -13.82 -29.62
CA LEU A 532 -5.43 -12.97 -28.42
C LEU A 532 -6.82 -12.85 -27.79
N SER A 533 -7.87 -12.75 -28.61
CA SER A 533 -9.26 -12.75 -28.16
C SER A 533 -9.62 -14.06 -27.47
N ASN A 534 -9.31 -15.19 -28.10
CA ASN A 534 -9.57 -16.52 -27.49
C ASN A 534 -8.81 -16.69 -26.18
N PHE A 535 -7.56 -16.21 -26.10
CA PHE A 535 -6.80 -16.21 -24.85
C PHE A 535 -7.48 -15.35 -23.78
N HIS A 536 -7.89 -14.13 -24.14
CA HIS A 536 -8.60 -13.25 -23.21
C HIS A 536 -9.89 -13.90 -22.71
N THR A 537 -10.71 -14.43 -23.62
CA THR A 537 -11.93 -15.18 -23.28
C THR A 537 -11.63 -16.32 -22.32
N GLY A 538 -10.60 -17.13 -22.61
CA GLY A 538 -10.19 -18.23 -21.72
C GLY A 538 -9.72 -17.78 -20.33
N ILE A 539 -9.06 -16.62 -20.23
CA ILE A 539 -8.74 -16.03 -18.91
C ILE A 539 -10.01 -15.52 -18.22
N THR A 540 -10.93 -14.88 -18.95
CA THR A 540 -12.19 -14.40 -18.38
C THR A 540 -13.14 -15.53 -17.97
N ASP A 541 -13.04 -16.72 -18.58
CA ASP A 541 -13.78 -17.90 -18.15
C ASP A 541 -13.38 -18.33 -16.72
N LEU A 542 -12.12 -18.02 -16.33
CA LEU A 542 -11.66 -18.20 -14.95
C LEU A 542 -12.24 -17.16 -13.98
N ASN A 543 -13.03 -16.16 -14.42
CA ASN A 543 -13.65 -15.18 -13.52
C ASN A 543 -14.54 -15.85 -12.46
N ARG A 544 -15.20 -16.96 -12.79
CA ARG A 544 -15.98 -17.73 -11.80
C ARG A 544 -15.09 -18.27 -10.69
N LEU A 545 -13.94 -18.84 -11.05
CA LEU A 545 -12.95 -19.31 -10.08
C LEU A 545 -12.33 -18.14 -9.32
N ALA A 546 -12.03 -17.03 -10.01
CA ALA A 546 -11.50 -15.81 -9.44
C ALA A 546 -12.45 -15.22 -8.38
N LEU A 547 -13.76 -15.28 -8.61
CA LEU A 547 -14.78 -14.86 -7.66
C LEU A 547 -14.80 -15.75 -6.41
N VAL A 548 -14.73 -17.07 -6.59
CA VAL A 548 -14.62 -18.01 -5.46
C VAL A 548 -13.34 -17.75 -4.67
N ALA A 549 -12.21 -17.58 -5.35
CA ALA A 549 -10.93 -17.27 -4.72
C ALA A 549 -10.96 -15.92 -3.99
N ALA A 550 -11.60 -14.90 -4.54
CA ALA A 550 -11.80 -13.61 -3.88
C ALA A 550 -12.69 -13.74 -2.63
N GLY A 551 -13.75 -14.56 -2.69
CA GLY A 551 -14.60 -14.88 -1.55
C GLY A 551 -13.84 -15.62 -0.45
N VAL A 552 -13.02 -16.62 -0.81
CA VAL A 552 -12.13 -17.34 0.12
C VAL A 552 -11.12 -16.37 0.74
N LEU A 553 -10.49 -15.51 -0.07
CA LEU A 553 -9.58 -14.48 0.43
C LEU A 553 -10.30 -13.54 1.40
N GLY A 554 -11.52 -13.11 1.08
CA GLY A 554 -12.37 -12.33 1.98
C GLY A 554 -12.65 -13.04 3.31
N LEU A 555 -12.90 -14.36 3.28
CA LEU A 555 -13.09 -15.17 4.49
C LEU A 555 -11.81 -15.32 5.31
N VAL A 556 -10.66 -15.49 4.63
CA VAL A 556 -9.34 -15.51 5.27
C VAL A 556 -9.07 -14.16 5.93
N ILE A 557 -9.41 -13.05 5.26
CA ILE A 557 -9.30 -11.71 5.83
C ILE A 557 -10.22 -11.55 7.05
N TYR A 558 -11.45 -12.03 6.94
CA TYR A 558 -12.44 -11.99 8.02
C TYR A 558 -11.99 -12.79 9.25
N ARG A 559 -11.46 -14.01 9.06
CA ARG A 559 -10.97 -14.85 10.17
C ARG A 559 -9.60 -14.41 10.70
N GLY A 560 -8.75 -13.89 9.83
CA GLY A 560 -7.39 -13.43 10.12
C GLY A 560 -7.29 -11.93 10.40
N TRP A 561 -8.40 -11.26 10.73
CA TRP A 561 -8.45 -9.79 10.80
C TRP A 561 -7.44 -9.23 11.80
N ASN A 562 -7.16 -9.90 12.92
CA ASN A 562 -6.12 -9.47 13.88
C ASN A 562 -4.73 -9.38 13.24
N PHE A 563 -4.33 -10.40 12.47
CA PHE A 563 -3.03 -10.42 11.80
C PHE A 563 -2.94 -9.33 10.74
N ILE A 564 -4.02 -9.15 9.96
CA ILE A 564 -4.08 -8.15 8.89
C ILE A 564 -4.14 -6.74 9.47
N ALA A 565 -4.93 -6.50 10.51
CA ALA A 565 -4.99 -5.23 11.21
C ALA A 565 -3.62 -4.85 11.79
N ASN A 566 -2.86 -5.81 12.33
CA ASN A 566 -1.49 -5.56 12.79
C ASN A 566 -0.54 -5.21 11.63
N ALA A 567 -0.61 -5.94 10.52
CA ALA A 567 0.21 -5.66 9.34
C ALA A 567 -0.14 -4.31 8.68
N LEU A 568 -1.44 -3.98 8.60
CA LEU A 568 -1.94 -2.70 8.11
C LEU A 568 -1.59 -1.56 9.05
N GLY A 569 -1.62 -1.79 10.36
CA GLY A 569 -1.16 -0.83 11.36
C GLY A 569 0.26 -0.37 11.08
N ILE A 570 1.16 -1.27 10.69
CA ILE A 570 2.54 -0.90 10.30
C ILE A 570 2.55 0.04 9.09
N ALA A 571 1.87 -0.32 8.00
CA ALA A 571 1.83 0.49 6.79
C ALA A 571 1.18 1.86 7.05
N ARG A 572 0.10 1.86 7.83
CA ARG A 572 -0.63 3.06 8.23
C ARG A 572 0.22 3.97 9.09
N ASP A 573 0.85 3.47 10.14
CA ASP A 573 1.63 4.31 11.07
C ASP A 573 2.85 4.90 10.37
N ILE A 574 3.50 4.15 9.48
CA ILE A 574 4.54 4.68 8.59
C ILE A 574 3.96 5.78 7.70
N SER A 575 2.79 5.55 7.10
CA SER A 575 2.12 6.55 6.24
C SER A 575 1.72 7.81 7.01
N VAL A 576 1.20 7.69 8.23
CA VAL A 576 0.79 8.81 9.09
C VAL A 576 2.01 9.59 9.57
N TYR A 577 3.08 8.89 9.95
CA TYR A 577 4.32 9.51 10.41
C TYR A 577 5.06 10.24 9.28
N ALA A 578 5.05 9.68 8.07
CA ALA A 578 5.68 10.27 6.90
C ALA A 578 4.76 11.23 6.12
N ALA A 579 3.46 11.27 6.39
CA ALA A 579 2.54 12.17 5.70
C ALA A 579 2.75 13.62 6.11
N ARG A 580 2.97 14.46 5.10
CA ARG A 580 2.92 15.92 5.19
C ARG A 580 1.53 16.41 5.53
N THR A 581 1.45 17.62 6.09
CA THR A 581 0.21 18.32 6.43
C THR A 581 -0.76 18.13 5.29
N HIS A 582 -1.89 17.57 5.67
CA HIS A 582 -3.06 17.41 4.85
C HIS A 582 -3.36 18.65 3.97
N GLY A 583 -3.04 19.87 4.42
CA GLY A 583 -3.23 21.14 3.69
C GLY A 583 -2.34 21.46 2.48
N ALA A 584 -1.09 20.99 2.39
CA ALA A 584 -0.15 21.51 1.40
C ALA A 584 -0.21 20.75 0.06
N LYS A 585 -0.18 21.47 -1.08
CA LYS A 585 0.11 20.83 -2.37
C LYS A 585 1.57 20.37 -2.34
N PRO A 586 1.89 19.15 -2.80
CA PRO A 586 3.27 18.65 -2.78
C PRO A 586 4.30 19.54 -3.51
N MET A 587 3.85 20.32 -4.49
CA MET A 587 4.70 21.20 -5.31
C MET A 587 4.91 22.61 -4.73
N ASP A 588 4.09 23.04 -3.76
CA ASP A 588 4.19 24.40 -3.22
C ASP A 588 5.26 24.38 -2.11
N GLY A 589 6.41 24.99 -2.38
CA GLY A 589 7.57 25.06 -1.46
C GLY A 589 7.35 25.83 -0.16
N ASN A 590 6.10 25.92 0.34
CA ASN A 590 5.73 26.68 1.52
C ASN A 590 5.15 25.77 2.63
N THR A 591 5.74 25.86 3.84
CA THR A 591 5.25 25.39 5.15
C THR A 591 4.57 24.02 5.26
N SER A 592 4.89 23.05 4.41
CA SER A 592 4.41 21.68 4.62
C SER A 592 5.02 21.11 5.92
N ARG A 593 4.19 20.93 6.96
CA ARG A 593 4.62 20.41 8.28
C ARG A 593 4.22 18.95 8.42
N TYR A 594 4.97 18.13 9.15
CA TYR A 594 4.50 16.78 9.49
C TYR A 594 3.72 16.88 10.81
N VAL A 595 2.45 17.30 10.78
CA VAL A 595 1.69 17.62 12.01
C VAL A 595 1.61 16.43 12.97
N GLN A 596 1.26 15.24 12.48
CA GLN A 596 1.16 14.06 13.34
C GLN A 596 2.52 13.66 13.92
N ARG A 597 3.57 13.63 13.10
CA ARG A 597 4.95 13.46 13.56
C ARG A 597 5.35 14.50 14.61
N GLN A 598 5.07 15.78 14.36
CA GLN A 598 5.40 16.86 15.30
C GLN A 598 4.67 16.69 16.64
N ARG A 599 3.41 16.25 16.60
CA ARG A 599 2.63 15.93 17.80
C ARG A 599 3.21 14.74 18.56
N ILE A 600 3.58 13.66 17.86
CA ILE A 600 4.25 12.49 18.45
C ILE A 600 5.60 12.89 19.10
N LEU A 601 6.42 13.69 18.41
CA LEU A 601 7.68 14.20 18.95
C LEU A 601 7.45 15.17 20.13
N ALA A 602 6.37 15.96 20.10
CA ALA A 602 5.99 16.82 21.22
C ALA A 602 5.61 16.01 22.46
N ARG A 603 4.92 14.87 22.31
CA ARG A 603 4.61 13.98 23.45
C ARG A 603 5.86 13.40 24.10
N PHE A 604 6.86 13.03 23.31
CA PHE A 604 8.16 12.61 23.85
C PHE A 604 8.74 13.68 24.80
N ARG A 605 8.73 14.95 24.37
CA ARG A 605 9.18 16.09 25.18
C ARG A 605 8.30 16.32 26.42
N LEU A 606 6.98 16.30 26.25
CA LEU A 606 6.05 16.51 27.36
C LEU A 606 6.24 15.46 28.47
N VAL A 607 6.43 14.20 28.10
CA VAL A 607 6.71 13.12 29.07
C VAL A 607 8.07 13.34 29.75
N HIS A 608 9.12 13.67 28.99
CA HIS A 608 10.43 14.01 29.55
C HIS A 608 10.32 15.16 30.57
N ASP A 609 9.75 16.30 30.18
CA ASP A 609 9.67 17.51 31.02
C ASP A 609 8.77 17.28 32.24
N HIS A 610 7.78 16.42 32.11
CA HIS A 610 6.93 16.00 33.21
C HIS A 610 7.70 15.20 34.24
N LEU A 611 8.50 14.22 33.82
CA LEU A 611 9.35 13.44 34.73
C LEU A 611 10.53 14.25 35.31
N ALA A 612 11.16 15.11 34.50
CA ALA A 612 12.28 15.95 34.94
C ALA A 612 11.88 16.93 36.04
N ARG A 613 10.60 17.32 36.11
CA ARG A 613 10.04 18.11 37.23
C ARG A 613 9.85 17.30 38.50
N GLN A 614 9.73 15.98 38.41
CA GLN A 614 9.57 15.07 39.55
C GLN A 614 10.93 14.60 40.08
N MET A 615 11.94 14.50 39.21
CA MET A 615 13.27 14.03 39.56
C MET A 615 14.35 14.78 38.76
N ASP A 616 15.21 15.52 39.46
CA ASP A 616 16.46 16.05 38.88
C ASP A 616 17.43 14.88 38.67
N TYR A 617 17.59 14.45 37.42
CA TYR A 617 18.28 13.23 37.06
C TYR A 617 19.72 13.50 36.61
N ASP A 618 20.59 12.52 36.81
CA ASP A 618 22.00 12.59 36.42
C ASP A 618 22.22 12.14 34.97
N ARG A 619 21.42 11.15 34.51
CA ARG A 619 21.49 10.59 33.15
C ARG A 619 20.12 10.21 32.59
N LEU A 620 20.02 10.24 31.26
CA LEU A 620 18.85 9.85 30.49
C LEU A 620 19.10 8.55 29.72
N ILE A 621 18.24 7.57 29.89
CA ILE A 621 18.20 6.35 29.07
C ILE A 621 16.91 6.34 28.26
N VAL A 622 17.02 6.18 26.95
CA VAL A 622 15.84 6.01 26.09
C VAL A 622 15.84 4.59 25.57
N VAL A 623 14.78 3.83 25.87
CA VAL A 623 14.57 2.48 25.38
C VAL A 623 13.44 2.51 24.37
N ALA A 624 13.71 2.03 23.16
CA ALA A 624 12.76 2.16 22.07
C ALA A 624 12.66 0.88 21.22
N HIS A 625 11.45 0.59 20.72
CA HIS A 625 11.21 -0.54 19.82
C HIS A 625 10.57 -0.08 18.51
N SER A 626 10.93 -0.72 17.40
CA SER A 626 10.33 -0.49 16.08
C SER A 626 10.28 1.01 15.73
N GLN A 627 9.13 1.56 15.33
CA GLN A 627 8.94 2.99 15.06
C GLN A 627 9.26 3.91 16.26
N GLY A 628 9.15 3.42 17.49
CA GLY A 628 9.61 4.14 18.68
C GLY A 628 11.09 4.53 18.59
N THR A 629 11.91 3.72 17.90
CA THR A 629 13.32 4.06 17.64
C THR A 629 13.45 5.34 16.84
N VAL A 630 12.57 5.53 15.86
CA VAL A 630 12.59 6.70 14.97
C VAL A 630 12.16 7.93 15.73
N ILE A 631 11.11 7.81 16.54
CA ILE A 631 10.62 8.88 17.42
C ILE A 631 11.72 9.31 18.40
N ALA A 632 12.34 8.35 19.09
CA ALA A 632 13.43 8.60 20.03
C ALA A 632 14.63 9.27 19.36
N ALA A 633 15.12 8.71 18.25
CA ALA A 633 16.28 9.23 17.53
C ALA A 633 16.04 10.66 17.04
N GLN A 634 14.86 10.95 16.50
CA GLN A 634 14.52 12.30 16.03
C GLN A 634 14.34 13.30 17.17
N SER A 635 13.75 12.88 18.30
CA SER A 635 13.60 13.76 19.46
C SER A 635 14.97 14.11 20.05
N LEU A 636 15.85 13.13 20.24
CA LEU A 636 17.21 13.35 20.75
C LEU A 636 18.07 14.21 19.79
N ALA A 637 17.76 14.18 18.50
CA ALA A 637 18.40 15.02 17.48
C ALA A 637 17.94 16.50 17.51
N GLN A 638 16.92 16.90 18.28
CA GLN A 638 16.38 18.28 18.26
C GLN A 638 17.06 19.30 19.22
N ASN A 639 18.02 18.88 20.05
CA ASN A 639 18.84 19.71 20.97
C ASN A 639 18.07 20.58 21.98
N ASP A 640 16.95 20.06 22.42
CA ASP A 640 16.00 20.71 23.32
C ASP A 640 16.04 20.12 24.74
N LEU A 641 16.67 18.96 24.92
CA LEU A 641 16.85 18.32 26.22
C LEU A 641 18.08 18.89 26.96
N PRO A 642 18.07 18.87 28.31
CA PRO A 642 19.23 19.24 29.13
C PRO A 642 20.51 18.50 28.72
N ASP A 643 21.65 19.17 28.79
CA ASP A 643 22.96 18.57 28.48
C ASP A 643 23.40 17.61 29.58
N ARG A 644 22.91 16.37 29.48
CA ARG A 644 23.13 15.26 30.41
C ARG A 644 23.57 14.03 29.60
N PRO A 645 24.35 13.10 30.17
CA PRO A 645 24.67 11.82 29.55
C PRO A 645 23.42 11.10 29.02
N ARG A 646 23.44 10.70 27.74
CA ARG A 646 22.33 10.04 27.06
C ARG A 646 22.72 8.68 26.52
N VAL A 647 21.93 7.67 26.83
CA VAL A 647 22.05 6.31 26.27
C VAL A 647 20.80 6.00 25.46
N LEU A 648 20.99 5.50 24.24
CA LEU A 648 19.90 5.04 23.38
C LEU A 648 19.97 3.53 23.22
N LEU A 649 18.94 2.82 23.70
CA LEU A 649 18.74 1.39 23.50
C LEU A 649 17.60 1.19 22.51
N THR A 650 17.88 0.57 21.38
CA THR A 650 16.89 0.34 20.33
C THR A 650 16.70 -1.15 20.06
N MET A 651 15.48 -1.55 19.76
CA MET A 651 15.11 -2.93 19.48
C MET A 651 14.32 -3.00 18.18
N GLY A 652 14.73 -3.88 17.27
CA GLY A 652 14.02 -4.05 16.00
C GLY A 652 13.88 -2.74 15.20
N SER A 653 14.95 -1.95 15.12
CA SER A 653 14.90 -0.58 14.55
C SER A 653 14.70 -0.52 13.02
N PRO A 654 13.65 0.14 12.50
CA PRO A 654 13.44 0.43 11.07
C PRO A 654 14.25 1.64 10.57
N LEU A 655 15.01 2.27 11.46
CA LEU A 655 15.51 3.63 11.28
C LEU A 655 16.36 3.81 10.02
N THR A 656 17.31 2.91 9.76
CA THR A 656 18.26 3.09 8.66
C THR A 656 17.82 2.43 7.37
N HIS A 657 17.11 1.30 7.45
CA HIS A 657 16.82 0.47 6.28
C HIS A 657 15.41 0.69 5.71
N ILE A 658 14.49 1.31 6.44
CA ILE A 658 13.22 1.82 5.90
C ILE A 658 13.30 3.34 5.83
N TYR A 659 13.41 3.99 6.98
CA TYR A 659 13.29 5.45 7.04
C TYR A 659 14.50 6.16 6.41
N GLY A 660 15.72 5.79 6.82
CA GLY A 660 16.96 6.33 6.28
C GLY A 660 17.16 5.97 4.81
N GLN A 661 16.79 4.75 4.39
CA GLN A 661 16.96 4.32 3.00
C GLN A 661 16.00 5.03 2.04
N TYR A 662 14.72 5.19 2.39
CA TYR A 662 13.71 5.70 1.45
C TYR A 662 13.31 7.15 1.67
N PHE A 663 13.64 7.72 2.83
CA PHE A 663 13.25 9.07 3.21
C PHE A 663 14.44 9.82 3.83
N ALA A 664 15.66 9.55 3.36
CA ALA A 664 16.91 10.03 3.93
C ALA A 664 16.89 11.53 4.32
N LYS A 665 16.41 12.40 3.43
CA LYS A 665 16.33 13.86 3.69
C LYS A 665 15.42 14.22 4.85
N ALA A 666 14.33 13.47 5.05
CA ALA A 666 13.35 13.72 6.10
C ALA A 666 13.69 13.04 7.44
N PHE A 667 14.70 12.17 7.46
CA PHE A 667 15.10 11.36 8.62
C PHE A 667 16.62 11.40 8.86
N GLY A 668 17.30 12.47 8.43
CA GLY A 668 18.73 12.64 8.66
C GLY A 668 19.09 12.62 10.16
N LEU A 669 20.15 11.86 10.51
CA LEU A 669 20.57 11.60 11.90
C LEU A 669 21.89 12.29 12.28
N GLN A 670 22.40 13.15 11.41
CA GLN A 670 23.72 13.79 11.52
C GLN A 670 24.04 14.43 12.90
N PRO A 671 23.11 15.02 13.69
CA PRO A 671 23.47 15.55 15.01
C PRO A 671 23.39 14.54 16.16
N LEU A 672 22.82 13.35 15.96
CA LEU A 672 22.56 12.38 17.03
C LEU A 672 23.82 11.74 17.62
N PRO A 673 24.82 11.29 16.83
CA PRO A 673 26.01 10.59 17.34
C PRO A 673 26.81 11.41 18.36
N GLY A 674 27.00 12.70 18.09
CA GLY A 674 27.72 13.61 18.99
C GLY A 674 26.98 13.94 20.29
N ARG A 675 25.79 13.38 20.51
CA ARG A 675 24.92 13.65 21.68
C ARG A 675 24.63 12.42 22.52
N LEU A 676 25.09 11.26 22.07
CA LEU A 676 24.90 10.00 22.77
C LEU A 676 26.24 9.57 23.36
N VAL A 677 26.22 9.19 24.63
CA VAL A 677 27.37 8.51 25.25
C VAL A 677 27.49 7.09 24.69
N ARG A 678 26.34 6.46 24.39
CA ARG A 678 26.28 5.09 23.87
C ARG A 678 24.98 4.85 23.13
N TRP A 679 25.05 4.07 22.04
CA TRP A 679 23.88 3.53 21.36
C TRP A 679 24.00 2.02 21.21
N ILE A 680 23.09 1.27 21.83
CA ILE A 680 22.97 -0.18 21.66
C ILE A 680 21.75 -0.47 20.78
N ASN A 681 21.94 -1.16 19.65
CA ASN A 681 20.86 -1.61 18.79
C ASN A 681 20.75 -3.13 18.81
N ILE A 682 19.66 -3.66 19.35
CA ILE A 682 19.35 -5.08 19.39
C ILE A 682 18.46 -5.44 18.20
N PHE A 683 18.85 -6.46 17.43
CA PHE A 683 18.09 -6.91 16.27
C PHE A 683 18.12 -8.43 16.12
N ARG A 684 17.08 -8.96 15.47
CA ARG A 684 16.97 -10.38 15.12
C ARG A 684 17.19 -10.57 13.63
N CYS A 685 17.60 -11.77 13.22
CA CYS A 685 17.82 -12.06 11.80
C CYS A 685 16.55 -12.33 10.99
N ASP A 686 15.48 -12.75 11.68
CA ASP A 686 14.17 -13.01 11.10
C ASP A 686 13.21 -11.83 11.25
N ASP A 687 13.67 -10.72 11.82
CA ASP A 687 12.94 -9.46 11.85
C ASP A 687 12.96 -8.80 10.47
N PHE A 688 11.77 -8.52 9.92
CA PHE A 688 11.59 -7.93 8.59
C PHE A 688 11.40 -6.41 8.61
N VAL A 689 11.28 -5.82 9.79
CA VAL A 689 11.10 -4.37 10.02
C VAL A 689 12.31 -3.78 10.73
N GLY A 690 13.02 -4.58 11.52
CA GLY A 690 14.10 -4.15 12.40
C GLY A 690 15.42 -4.81 12.08
N THR A 691 16.43 -4.05 11.64
CA THR A 691 17.74 -4.62 11.28
C THR A 691 18.89 -3.80 11.89
N ARG A 692 20.11 -3.96 11.37
CA ARG A 692 21.27 -3.21 11.82
C ARG A 692 21.09 -1.71 11.56
N VAL A 693 21.37 -0.89 12.57
CA VAL A 693 21.48 0.56 12.42
C VAL A 693 22.90 0.87 11.94
N ARG A 694 23.01 1.59 10.83
CA ARG A 694 24.26 2.04 10.21
C ARG A 694 24.35 3.55 10.30
N LEU A 695 25.38 4.05 10.97
CA LEU A 695 25.84 5.44 10.92
C LEU A 695 27.36 5.44 10.73
N ASP A 696 27.89 6.51 10.15
CA ASP A 696 29.30 6.59 9.72
C ASP A 696 30.28 6.84 10.89
N ASP A 697 29.77 7.08 12.09
CA ASP A 697 30.49 7.56 13.28
C ASP A 697 30.90 6.48 14.30
N GLY A 698 30.48 5.23 14.12
CA GLY A 698 30.90 4.11 14.97
C GLY A 698 30.34 4.10 16.41
N VAL A 699 29.43 5.01 16.78
CA VAL A 699 28.86 5.09 18.15
C VAL A 699 27.89 3.93 18.47
N ILE A 700 27.49 3.16 17.45
CA ILE A 700 26.44 2.15 17.55
C ILE A 700 27.01 0.74 17.71
N GLU A 701 26.66 0.11 18.82
CA GLU A 701 26.85 -1.31 19.06
C GLU A 701 25.64 -2.10 18.56
N ASN A 702 25.79 -2.83 17.45
CA ASN A 702 24.72 -3.67 16.89
C ASN A 702 24.78 -5.08 17.46
N LEU A 703 23.88 -5.40 18.39
CA LEU A 703 23.76 -6.70 19.03
C LEU A 703 22.74 -7.57 18.32
N ARG A 704 23.19 -8.69 17.76
CA ARG A 704 22.29 -9.68 17.21
C ARG A 704 21.83 -10.64 18.31
N VAL A 705 20.55 -10.98 18.32
CA VAL A 705 20.00 -12.03 19.18
C VAL A 705 19.34 -13.14 18.36
N GLU A 706 18.98 -14.23 19.03
CA GLU A 706 18.31 -15.36 18.38
C GLU A 706 17.00 -14.91 17.71
N ALA A 707 16.70 -15.59 16.61
CA ALA A 707 15.51 -15.35 15.81
C ALA A 707 14.25 -15.44 16.68
N ASN A 708 13.33 -14.48 16.57
CA ASN A 708 11.99 -14.49 17.21
C ASN A 708 10.98 -13.50 16.58
N GLY A 709 11.20 -13.17 15.31
CA GLY A 709 10.38 -12.21 14.57
C GLY A 709 10.52 -10.78 15.08
N HIS A 710 9.60 -9.90 14.68
CA HIS A 710 9.65 -8.47 15.02
C HIS A 710 9.04 -8.12 16.39
N THR A 711 8.17 -8.97 16.94
CA THR A 711 7.40 -8.69 18.17
C THR A 711 8.02 -9.37 19.39
N GLY A 712 7.64 -8.94 20.60
CA GLY A 712 8.07 -9.57 21.85
C GLY A 712 9.56 -9.38 22.14
N TYR A 713 10.14 -8.23 21.81
CA TYR A 713 11.51 -7.90 22.24
C TYR A 713 11.56 -7.64 23.76
N TRP A 714 10.53 -7.01 24.33
CA TRP A 714 10.47 -6.59 25.73
C TRP A 714 10.56 -7.74 26.74
N THR A 715 10.09 -8.94 26.39
CA THR A 715 10.01 -10.10 27.28
C THR A 715 10.98 -11.23 26.89
N ASP A 716 11.80 -11.03 25.86
CA ASP A 716 12.70 -12.06 25.35
C ASP A 716 13.98 -12.15 26.18
N ARG A 717 14.20 -13.32 26.80
CA ARG A 717 15.40 -13.60 27.60
C ARG A 717 16.71 -13.38 26.84
N ASN A 718 16.73 -13.66 25.53
CA ASN A 718 17.92 -13.47 24.71
C ASN A 718 18.25 -11.98 24.54
N VAL A 719 17.23 -11.12 24.46
CA VAL A 719 17.38 -9.66 24.45
C VAL A 719 17.96 -9.18 25.78
N TRP A 720 17.40 -9.64 26.90
CA TRP A 720 17.88 -9.27 28.24
C TRP A 720 19.29 -9.79 28.55
N SER A 721 19.63 -10.99 28.07
CA SER A 721 20.97 -11.55 28.19
C SER A 721 22.00 -10.73 27.40
N ALA A 722 21.69 -10.36 26.16
CA ALA A 722 22.54 -9.50 25.34
C ALA A 722 22.70 -8.10 25.96
N LEU A 723 21.60 -7.52 26.45
CA LEU A 723 21.61 -6.23 27.12
C LEU A 723 22.49 -6.25 28.38
N ARG A 724 22.37 -7.30 29.22
CA ARG A 724 23.21 -7.44 30.43
C ARG A 724 24.69 -7.47 30.08
N LYS A 725 25.09 -8.24 29.06
CA LYS A 725 26.48 -8.31 28.61
C LYS A 725 26.99 -6.96 28.13
N ALA A 726 26.19 -6.26 27.32
CA ALA A 726 26.56 -4.95 26.82
C ALA A 726 26.72 -3.93 27.95
N LEU A 727 25.77 -3.90 28.90
CA LEU A 727 25.82 -2.98 30.04
C LEU A 727 27.02 -3.24 30.98
N ALA A 728 27.54 -4.46 31.04
CA ALA A 728 28.70 -4.81 31.86
C ALA A 728 30.06 -4.31 31.29
N ILE A 729 30.11 -3.85 30.03
CA ILE A 729 31.35 -3.35 29.41
C ILE A 729 31.50 -1.86 29.74
N THR A 730 32.49 -1.52 30.59
CA THR A 730 32.78 -0.15 31.01
C THR A 730 33.57 0.61 29.92
N PRO A 731 33.23 1.88 29.58
CA PRO A 731 33.89 2.63 28.50
C PRO A 731 35.38 2.97 28.70
N SER A 732 35.97 2.67 29.85
CA SER A 732 37.38 2.94 30.14
C SER A 732 38.35 1.98 29.46
N ASP A 733 37.87 0.88 28.87
CA ASP A 733 38.72 -0.23 28.45
C ASP A 733 39.17 -0.22 26.98
N ASN A 734 38.76 0.78 26.16
CA ASN A 734 39.01 0.68 24.71
C ASN A 734 39.13 1.98 23.90
N ARG A 735 39.42 3.13 24.52
CA ARG A 735 39.68 4.36 23.72
C ARG A 735 41.04 4.37 23.01
N ASP A 736 41.96 3.47 23.38
CA ASP A 736 43.33 3.44 22.84
C ASP A 736 43.67 2.17 22.01
N SER A 737 42.73 1.26 21.73
CA SER A 737 42.99 0.11 20.84
C SER A 737 42.39 0.34 19.45
N PRO A 738 43.20 0.42 18.37
CA PRO A 738 42.71 0.48 16.99
C PRO A 738 42.06 -0.82 16.51
N ASP A 739 42.12 -1.89 17.30
CA ASP A 739 41.64 -3.21 16.90
C ASP A 739 40.34 -3.54 17.63
N ALA A 740 39.22 -3.38 16.92
CA ALA A 740 37.96 -3.97 17.33
C ALA A 740 38.15 -5.50 17.54
N PRO A 741 37.67 -6.09 18.64
CA PRO A 741 37.83 -7.52 18.86
C PRO A 741 37.03 -8.27 17.80
N HIS A 742 37.73 -8.99 16.93
CA HIS A 742 37.16 -10.08 16.17
C HIS A 742 36.68 -11.15 17.16
N VAL A 743 35.38 -11.13 17.50
CA VAL A 743 34.75 -12.22 18.23
C VAL A 743 34.41 -13.31 17.21
N ALA A 744 34.98 -14.49 17.44
CA ALA A 744 34.97 -15.67 16.58
C ALA A 744 33.64 -16.45 16.59
#